data_AF-A0A7K9ZDR1-F1
#
_entry.id   AF-A0A7K9ZDR1-F1
#
_cell.length_a   1.000
_cell.length_b   1.000
_cell.length_c   1.000
_cell.angle_alpha   90.00
_cell.angle_beta   90.00
_cell.angle_gamma   90.00
#
_symmetry.space_group_name_H-M   'P 1'
#
loop_
_entity.id
_entity.type
_entity.pdbx_description
1 polymer ?
#
loop_
_entity_poly.entity_id
_entity_poly.type
_entity_poly.pdbx_seq_one_letter_code
_entity_poly.pdbx_strand_id
1 'polypeptide(L)'
;YRLSASLDERTYAACAGHLQDLLCQECSPYAAHLYDAEDPSTPVRTIPGLCQDYCMQVWQNCRSIFRSLSADPELIALENNMAKFCRYLSLEDTDYCFPHLLANQNLNQNLGLVTADAEGCLQLCLVEVANGLRNPVVMVHANDGTHRFFIAEQVGLVWTYLPDGSRLEKPFLNISEAVLTSPWEGDERGFLCIVFHPKFKFNGKVYVYYSVEVRYEERIRISEFRISPTDMNALDHGSERIILEIEEPASNHNGGELLFGEDEYLYIFTGDGGMAGDPFGTFGNAQNKSALLGKVLRIDVNNNDRGPLYRIPPDNPFVSDPAARPEVYAYGVRNMWRCSFDRGDPQTKEGRGRLFCGDVGQNKYEEVDIVEKGKNYGWRAREGFSCYDKKLCTNSSLDDVLPIYAYPHKMGKSVTGGYVYRGCESPNLNGLYIFGDFMSGRLMSLKEDHATGEWQYSEICMGTGQTCMFPGLINNYYQYIISFAEDEAGELYFLSTGVPSATAPHGVVYKVVDTSRRAPPGKCRVEPSPVKVKSKRIPFVPKEKFIMKTPTPNPRLKTTTAAPWGAVPDPKTPRTPGHGARAPSTAAPKAGKGGEQRGQRRKKKPPANGAVRLMRQGRRGRGRGRVEVFIDGEWGTVCDDGWSLPAAAVVCRQLGFPYVVRATKKAEFGAGTSLRILLDDVQCSGQERTLLECSHADVGTHNCSHEEDAGVECSRGEVTDW
;
A
#
# COMPACT_ATOMS: atom_id res chain seq x y z
N TYR A 1 -31.22 -22.37 -32.09
CA TYR A 1 -31.98 -23.61 -31.79
C TYR A 1 -33.19 -23.42 -30.87
N ARG A 2 -33.13 -22.71 -29.73
CA ARG A 2 -34.33 -22.46 -28.91
C ARG A 2 -35.31 -21.43 -29.52
N LEU A 3 -34.79 -20.39 -30.17
CA LEU A 3 -35.59 -19.31 -30.79
C LEU A 3 -36.31 -19.71 -32.10
N SER A 4 -35.81 -20.73 -32.81
CA SER A 4 -36.47 -21.23 -34.03
C SER A 4 -37.78 -21.96 -33.75
N ALA A 5 -38.04 -22.34 -32.49
CA ALA A 5 -39.30 -22.98 -32.08
C ALA A 5 -40.38 -21.97 -31.67
N SER A 6 -40.01 -20.71 -31.42
CA SER A 6 -40.93 -19.64 -31.01
C SER A 6 -41.32 -18.68 -32.15
N LEU A 7 -40.64 -18.78 -33.31
CA LEU A 7 -40.91 -17.99 -34.51
C LEU A 7 -41.62 -18.87 -35.54
N ASP A 8 -42.56 -18.30 -36.29
CA ASP A 8 -43.14 -19.00 -37.43
C ASP A 8 -42.10 -19.19 -38.55
N GLU A 9 -42.25 -20.27 -39.33
CA GLU A 9 -41.27 -20.71 -40.32
C GLU A 9 -40.97 -19.64 -41.39
N ARG A 10 -41.96 -18.80 -41.74
CA ARG A 10 -41.77 -17.71 -42.71
C ARG A 10 -40.98 -16.56 -42.11
N THR A 11 -41.29 -16.14 -40.88
CA THR A 11 -40.53 -15.10 -40.16
C THR A 11 -39.09 -15.57 -39.94
N TYR A 12 -38.88 -16.82 -39.54
CA TYR A 12 -37.53 -17.34 -39.36
C TYR A 12 -36.74 -17.35 -40.68
N ALA A 13 -37.33 -17.84 -41.78
CA ALA A 13 -36.66 -17.87 -43.08
C ALA A 13 -36.29 -16.47 -43.60
N ALA A 14 -37.14 -15.46 -43.34
CA ALA A 14 -36.88 -14.09 -43.76
C ALA A 14 -35.87 -13.34 -42.86
N CYS A 15 -35.80 -13.69 -41.58
CA CYS A 15 -35.12 -12.89 -40.56
C CYS A 15 -33.93 -13.59 -39.88
N ALA A 16 -33.62 -14.84 -40.24
CA ALA A 16 -32.55 -15.64 -39.61
C ALA A 16 -31.19 -14.92 -39.59
N GLY A 17 -30.83 -14.21 -40.67
CA GLY A 17 -29.58 -13.44 -40.74
C GLY A 17 -29.52 -12.34 -39.69
N HIS A 18 -30.55 -11.48 -39.62
CA HIS A 18 -30.66 -10.44 -38.60
C HIS A 18 -30.73 -10.99 -37.18
N LEU A 19 -31.44 -12.11 -36.99
CA LEU A 19 -31.49 -12.78 -35.70
C LEU A 19 -30.09 -13.24 -35.25
N GLN A 20 -29.34 -13.85 -36.16
CA GLN A 20 -27.97 -14.27 -35.90
C GLN A 20 -27.06 -13.07 -35.61
N ASP A 21 -27.13 -12.02 -36.42
CA ASP A 21 -26.36 -10.78 -36.24
C ASP A 21 -26.55 -10.20 -34.83
N LEU A 22 -27.80 -10.06 -34.39
CA LEU A 22 -28.14 -9.50 -33.08
C LEU A 22 -27.63 -10.39 -31.93
N LEU A 23 -27.84 -11.71 -32.01
CA LEU A 23 -27.39 -12.66 -30.99
C LEU A 23 -25.86 -12.71 -30.87
N CYS A 24 -25.14 -12.57 -31.99
CA CYS A 24 -23.68 -12.57 -32.00
C CYS A 24 -23.07 -11.35 -31.30
N GLN A 25 -23.85 -10.28 -31.04
CA GLN A 25 -23.29 -9.07 -30.44
C GLN A 25 -22.89 -9.25 -28.97
N GLU A 26 -23.40 -10.26 -28.26
CA GLU A 26 -22.86 -10.63 -26.95
C GLU A 26 -21.38 -11.07 -27.02
N CYS A 27 -20.93 -11.54 -28.18
CA CYS A 27 -19.53 -11.91 -28.41
C CYS A 27 -18.69 -10.77 -29.01
N SER A 28 -19.32 -9.61 -29.30
CA SER A 28 -18.61 -8.46 -29.85
C SER A 28 -17.54 -7.97 -28.87
N PRO A 29 -16.35 -7.54 -29.34
CA PRO A 29 -15.38 -6.88 -28.47
C PRO A 29 -15.93 -5.58 -27.85
N TYR A 30 -16.99 -5.02 -28.43
CA TYR A 30 -17.70 -3.83 -27.94
C TYR A 30 -19.01 -4.18 -27.24
N ALA A 31 -19.22 -5.45 -26.85
CA ALA A 31 -20.47 -5.89 -26.23
C ALA A 31 -20.84 -5.02 -25.00
N ALA A 32 -19.86 -4.63 -24.17
CA ALA A 32 -20.16 -3.77 -23.04
C ALA A 32 -20.80 -2.43 -23.45
N HIS A 33 -20.21 -1.71 -24.43
CA HIS A 33 -20.79 -0.48 -24.99
C HIS A 33 -22.13 -0.71 -25.69
N LEU A 34 -22.25 -1.79 -26.48
CA LEU A 34 -23.49 -2.10 -27.21
C LEU A 34 -24.68 -2.36 -26.29
N TYR A 35 -24.43 -2.81 -25.05
CA TYR A 35 -25.46 -3.16 -24.09
C TYR A 35 -25.52 -2.20 -22.90
N ASP A 36 -24.88 -1.02 -22.96
CA ASP A 36 -24.75 -0.05 -21.84
C ASP A 36 -24.29 -0.72 -20.52
N ALA A 37 -23.27 -1.58 -20.62
CA ALA A 37 -22.78 -2.41 -19.53
C ALA A 37 -21.34 -2.06 -19.11
N GLU A 38 -20.81 -0.88 -19.47
CA GLU A 38 -19.51 -0.43 -18.98
C GLU A 38 -19.55 -0.09 -17.48
N ASP A 39 -20.72 0.37 -16.99
CA ASP A 39 -20.98 0.74 -15.61
C ASP A 39 -22.02 -0.21 -14.96
N PRO A 40 -21.72 -0.84 -13.82
CA PRO A 40 -22.68 -1.68 -13.09
C PRO A 40 -23.93 -0.96 -12.59
N SER A 41 -23.94 0.39 -12.54
CA SER A 41 -25.12 1.16 -12.13
C SER A 41 -26.14 1.38 -13.26
N THR A 42 -25.74 1.16 -14.51
CA THR A 42 -26.60 1.31 -15.67
C THR A 42 -27.36 0.01 -15.96
N PRO A 43 -28.69 0.05 -16.15
CA PRO A 43 -29.44 -1.13 -16.57
C PRO A 43 -28.95 -1.64 -17.94
N VAL A 44 -28.46 -2.88 -17.95
CA VAL A 44 -27.99 -3.54 -19.16
C VAL A 44 -29.13 -3.68 -20.17
N ARG A 45 -28.90 -3.23 -21.40
CA ARG A 45 -29.87 -3.38 -22.50
C ARG A 45 -30.09 -4.85 -22.81
N THR A 46 -31.28 -5.19 -23.28
CA THR A 46 -31.61 -6.56 -23.73
C THR A 46 -31.34 -6.79 -25.22
N ILE A 47 -31.16 -5.71 -25.98
CA ILE A 47 -30.86 -5.68 -27.42
C ILE A 47 -29.68 -4.74 -27.63
N PRO A 48 -28.70 -5.09 -28.48
CA PRO A 48 -27.56 -4.23 -28.71
C PRO A 48 -27.99 -2.90 -29.34
N GLY A 49 -27.22 -1.86 -29.09
CA GLY A 49 -27.37 -0.56 -29.71
C GLY A 49 -27.31 -0.64 -31.24
N LEU A 50 -28.37 -0.21 -31.93
CA LEU A 50 -28.47 -0.32 -33.39
C LEU A 50 -28.31 1.04 -34.06
N CYS A 51 -27.61 1.06 -35.20
CA CYS A 51 -27.61 2.20 -36.10
C CYS A 51 -29.01 2.42 -36.65
N GLN A 52 -29.38 3.68 -36.85
CA GLN A 52 -30.75 4.04 -37.15
C GLN A 52 -31.24 3.45 -38.49
N ASP A 53 -30.40 3.42 -39.51
CA ASP A 53 -30.64 2.80 -40.81
C ASP A 53 -30.86 1.28 -40.70
N TYR A 54 -29.98 0.58 -39.99
CA TYR A 54 -30.11 -0.85 -39.77
C TYR A 54 -31.37 -1.19 -38.95
N CYS A 55 -31.64 -0.44 -37.89
CA CYS A 55 -32.86 -0.63 -37.11
C CYS A 55 -34.11 -0.46 -37.96
N MET A 56 -34.18 0.58 -38.80
CA MET A 56 -35.32 0.79 -39.69
C MET A 56 -35.50 -0.39 -40.66
N GLN A 57 -34.41 -0.91 -41.22
CA GLN A 57 -34.43 -2.07 -42.11
C GLN A 57 -34.95 -3.33 -41.41
N VAL A 58 -34.43 -3.64 -40.22
CA VAL A 58 -34.86 -4.81 -39.43
C VAL A 58 -36.31 -4.64 -38.97
N TRP A 59 -36.72 -3.44 -38.56
CA TRP A 59 -38.09 -3.18 -38.11
C TRP A 59 -39.12 -3.39 -39.23
N GLN A 60 -38.82 -2.94 -40.46
CA GLN A 60 -39.73 -3.07 -41.61
C GLN A 60 -40.05 -4.53 -41.94
N ASN A 61 -39.04 -5.39 -41.93
CA ASN A 61 -39.16 -6.77 -42.42
C ASN A 61 -39.28 -7.81 -41.30
N CYS A 62 -38.80 -7.48 -40.09
CA CYS A 62 -38.49 -8.45 -39.05
C CYS A 62 -38.84 -7.99 -37.62
N ARG A 63 -39.66 -6.94 -37.42
CA ARG A 63 -39.96 -6.43 -36.07
C ARG A 63 -40.45 -7.47 -35.04
N SER A 64 -41.12 -8.52 -35.48
CA SER A 64 -41.63 -9.58 -34.59
C SER A 64 -40.54 -10.36 -33.86
N ILE A 65 -39.29 -10.36 -34.37
CA ILE A 65 -38.18 -11.08 -33.72
C ILE A 65 -37.80 -10.46 -32.37
N PHE A 66 -38.02 -9.16 -32.17
CA PHE A 66 -37.63 -8.47 -30.93
C PHE A 66 -38.39 -8.96 -29.70
N ARG A 67 -39.65 -9.40 -29.84
CA ARG A 67 -40.40 -10.06 -28.75
C ARG A 67 -39.80 -11.40 -28.33
N SER A 68 -39.08 -12.06 -29.23
CA SER A 68 -38.39 -13.32 -28.93
C SER A 68 -36.99 -13.08 -28.33
N LEU A 69 -36.38 -11.94 -28.65
CA LEU A 69 -35.04 -11.57 -28.20
C LEU A 69 -35.04 -10.85 -26.85
N SER A 70 -36.10 -10.11 -26.53
CA SER A 70 -36.15 -9.26 -25.34
C SER A 70 -37.49 -9.37 -24.61
N ALA A 71 -37.40 -9.36 -23.28
CA ALA A 71 -38.54 -9.26 -22.36
C ALA A 71 -38.76 -7.82 -21.86
N ASP A 72 -38.07 -6.83 -22.42
CA ASP A 72 -38.16 -5.42 -22.02
C ASP A 72 -39.56 -4.86 -22.36
N PRO A 73 -40.37 -4.48 -21.34
CA PRO A 73 -41.73 -4.02 -21.56
C PRO A 73 -41.79 -2.68 -22.30
N GLU A 74 -40.80 -1.80 -22.14
CA GLU A 74 -40.77 -0.51 -22.84
C GLU A 74 -40.50 -0.73 -24.33
N LEU A 75 -39.50 -1.54 -24.66
CA LEU A 75 -39.20 -1.90 -26.04
C LEU A 75 -40.41 -2.56 -26.74
N ILE A 76 -41.07 -3.50 -26.06
CA ILE A 76 -42.26 -4.20 -26.59
C ILE A 76 -43.41 -3.21 -26.81
N ALA A 77 -43.62 -2.24 -25.91
CA ALA A 77 -44.67 -1.23 -26.07
C ALA A 77 -44.43 -0.31 -27.30
N LEU A 78 -43.17 -0.13 -27.70
CA LEU A 78 -42.79 0.70 -28.84
C LEU A 78 -42.85 -0.02 -30.19
N GLU A 79 -43.12 -1.34 -30.23
CA GLU A 79 -43.04 -2.17 -31.44
C GLU A 79 -43.82 -1.62 -32.64
N ASN A 80 -44.96 -0.94 -32.43
CA ASN A 80 -45.79 -0.39 -33.51
C ASN A 80 -45.40 1.04 -33.93
N ASN A 81 -44.33 1.62 -33.36
CA ASN A 81 -43.86 2.97 -33.68
C ASN A 81 -42.37 2.94 -34.04
N MET A 82 -42.06 2.73 -35.33
CA MET A 82 -40.69 2.61 -35.84
C MET A 82 -39.75 3.73 -35.36
N ALA A 83 -40.21 4.99 -35.38
CA ALA A 83 -39.37 6.14 -35.02
C ALA A 83 -38.99 6.14 -33.54
N LYS A 84 -39.94 5.83 -32.65
CA LYS A 84 -39.66 5.73 -31.21
C LYS A 84 -38.88 4.46 -30.89
N PHE A 85 -39.21 3.35 -31.54
CA PHE A 85 -38.53 2.06 -31.38
C PHE A 85 -37.04 2.16 -31.71
N CYS A 86 -36.70 2.70 -32.89
CA CYS A 86 -35.31 2.84 -33.29
C CYS A 86 -34.54 3.90 -32.50
N ARG A 87 -35.23 4.93 -31.98
CA ARG A 87 -34.61 5.88 -31.03
C ARG A 87 -34.35 5.24 -29.67
N TYR A 88 -35.20 4.33 -29.22
CA TYR A 88 -34.96 3.59 -27.99
C TYR A 88 -33.74 2.67 -28.15
N LEU A 89 -33.59 2.04 -29.32
CA LEU A 89 -32.45 1.17 -29.62
C LEU A 89 -31.17 1.90 -30.04
N SER A 90 -31.17 3.22 -30.27
CA SER A 90 -29.95 3.96 -30.61
C SER A 90 -29.09 4.21 -29.36
N LEU A 91 -27.77 4.25 -29.57
CA LEU A 91 -26.80 4.74 -28.59
C LEU A 91 -26.60 6.25 -28.75
N GLU A 92 -26.20 6.92 -27.67
CA GLU A 92 -25.79 8.33 -27.73
C GLU A 92 -24.51 8.50 -28.54
N ASP A 93 -23.56 7.58 -28.38
CA ASP A 93 -22.36 7.51 -29.20
C ASP A 93 -22.65 6.71 -30.50
N THR A 94 -22.77 7.44 -31.60
CA THR A 94 -23.10 6.85 -32.90
C THR A 94 -21.95 6.04 -33.50
N ASP A 95 -20.72 6.20 -33.03
CA ASP A 95 -19.58 5.45 -33.57
C ASP A 95 -19.64 3.97 -33.18
N TYR A 96 -20.33 3.65 -32.08
CA TYR A 96 -20.48 2.30 -31.52
C TYR A 96 -21.79 1.60 -31.89
N CYS A 97 -22.60 2.17 -32.77
CA CYS A 97 -23.85 1.53 -33.19
C CYS A 97 -23.60 0.34 -34.12
N PHE A 98 -24.40 -0.72 -33.99
CA PHE A 98 -24.32 -1.89 -34.88
C PHE A 98 -25.15 -1.69 -36.17
N PRO A 99 -24.64 -2.04 -37.37
CA PRO A 99 -23.37 -2.72 -37.64
C PRO A 99 -22.20 -1.79 -38.00
N HIS A 100 -22.39 -0.46 -38.03
CA HIS A 100 -21.37 0.47 -38.53
C HIS A 100 -20.05 0.38 -37.75
N LEU A 101 -20.12 0.07 -36.44
CA LEU A 101 -18.93 -0.15 -35.60
C LEU A 101 -17.98 -1.22 -36.18
N LEU A 102 -18.50 -2.24 -36.88
CA LEU A 102 -17.69 -3.33 -37.45
C LEU A 102 -16.84 -2.85 -38.64
N ALA A 103 -17.26 -1.78 -39.30
CA ALA A 103 -16.54 -1.17 -40.41
C ALA A 103 -15.71 0.05 -39.97
N ASN A 104 -15.84 0.49 -38.71
CA ASN A 104 -15.13 1.65 -38.19
C ASN A 104 -13.63 1.33 -38.03
N GLN A 105 -12.80 1.85 -38.93
CA GLN A 105 -11.36 1.58 -38.92
C GLN A 105 -10.67 2.11 -37.65
N ASN A 106 -11.13 3.25 -37.12
CA ASN A 106 -10.51 3.86 -35.95
C ASN A 106 -10.76 3.02 -34.69
N LEU A 107 -11.99 2.52 -34.50
CA LEU A 107 -12.30 1.63 -33.38
C LEU A 107 -11.53 0.32 -33.48
N ASN A 108 -11.47 -0.26 -34.68
CA ASN A 108 -10.97 -1.62 -34.87
C ASN A 108 -9.44 -1.72 -35.01
N GLN A 109 -8.71 -0.59 -35.12
CA GLN A 109 -7.26 -0.61 -35.36
C GLN A 109 -6.47 -1.27 -34.23
N ASN A 110 -6.89 -1.10 -32.97
CA ASN A 110 -6.16 -1.56 -31.78
C ASN A 110 -6.96 -2.58 -30.95
N LEU A 111 -7.82 -3.36 -31.60
CA LEU A 111 -8.61 -4.40 -30.94
C LEU A 111 -7.73 -5.38 -30.16
N GLY A 112 -8.04 -5.58 -28.88
CA GLY A 112 -7.28 -6.47 -28.01
C GLY A 112 -6.11 -5.80 -27.28
N LEU A 113 -5.89 -4.50 -27.48
CA LEU A 113 -4.88 -3.71 -26.78
C LEU A 113 -5.54 -2.69 -25.86
N VAL A 114 -4.87 -2.42 -24.74
CA VAL A 114 -5.23 -1.30 -23.86
C VAL A 114 -4.98 0.00 -24.61
N THR A 115 -5.89 0.98 -24.49
CA THR A 115 -5.70 2.29 -25.09
C THR A 115 -4.48 2.97 -24.49
N ALA A 116 -3.60 3.51 -25.33
CA ALA A 116 -2.46 4.32 -24.89
C ALA A 116 -2.60 5.77 -25.38
N ASP A 117 -2.02 6.73 -24.66
CA ASP A 117 -1.89 8.11 -25.14
C ASP A 117 -0.77 8.27 -26.19
N ALA A 118 -0.53 9.50 -26.63
CA ALA A 118 0.46 9.81 -27.67
C ALA A 118 1.90 9.48 -27.24
N GLU A 119 2.15 9.46 -25.93
CA GLU A 119 3.42 9.11 -25.31
C GLU A 119 3.56 7.59 -25.08
N GLY A 120 2.52 6.80 -25.36
CA GLY A 120 2.49 5.35 -25.17
C GLY A 120 2.13 4.92 -23.76
N CYS A 121 1.56 5.81 -22.93
CA CYS A 121 1.10 5.48 -21.59
C CYS A 121 -0.29 4.83 -21.62
N LEU A 122 -0.41 3.63 -21.06
CA LEU A 122 -1.67 2.89 -21.00
C LEU A 122 -2.68 3.63 -20.13
N GLN A 123 -3.82 3.99 -20.70
CA GLN A 123 -4.85 4.77 -20.02
C GLN A 123 -5.82 3.84 -19.28
N LEU A 124 -5.76 3.85 -17.95
CA LEU A 124 -6.68 3.10 -17.08
C LEU A 124 -7.48 4.03 -16.18
N CYS A 125 -8.61 3.53 -15.69
CA CYS A 125 -9.47 4.19 -14.74
C CYS A 125 -9.55 3.38 -13.45
N LEU A 126 -10.10 3.97 -12.39
CA LEU A 126 -10.20 3.34 -11.08
C LEU A 126 -11.63 3.36 -10.55
N VAL A 127 -11.94 2.40 -9.68
CA VAL A 127 -13.12 2.44 -8.81
C VAL A 127 -12.64 2.39 -7.36
N GLU A 128 -13.09 3.35 -6.56
CA GLU A 128 -12.86 3.31 -5.11
C GLU A 128 -13.71 2.20 -4.47
N VAL A 129 -13.10 1.31 -3.69
CA VAL A 129 -13.82 0.16 -3.07
C VAL A 129 -13.75 0.12 -1.54
N ALA A 130 -12.79 0.82 -0.94
CA ALA A 130 -12.71 1.02 0.49
C ALA A 130 -11.94 2.32 0.80
N ASN A 131 -12.32 3.05 1.85
CA ASN A 131 -11.63 4.28 2.25
C ASN A 131 -11.62 4.50 3.77
N GLY A 132 -10.81 5.47 4.20
CA GLY A 132 -10.67 5.84 5.61
C GLY A 132 -9.88 4.81 6.42
N LEU A 133 -9.01 4.06 5.76
CA LEU A 133 -8.20 3.00 6.34
C LEU A 133 -6.90 3.57 6.92
N ARG A 134 -6.40 2.97 7.99
CA ARG A 134 -5.13 3.30 8.62
C ARG A 134 -3.99 2.49 8.01
N ASN A 135 -3.29 3.11 7.06
CA ASN A 135 -2.22 2.51 6.26
C ASN A 135 -2.48 1.04 5.87
N PRO A 136 -3.37 0.79 4.89
CA PRO A 136 -3.80 -0.57 4.58
C PRO A 136 -2.69 -1.33 3.85
N VAL A 137 -2.14 -2.34 4.51
CA VAL A 137 -0.94 -3.06 4.06
C VAL A 137 -1.25 -4.22 3.13
N VAL A 138 -2.41 -4.86 3.28
CA VAL A 138 -2.78 -6.02 2.47
C VAL A 138 -4.30 -6.14 2.33
N MET A 139 -4.72 -6.59 1.15
CA MET A 139 -6.06 -7.09 0.90
C MET A 139 -5.96 -8.53 0.38
N VAL A 140 -6.77 -9.43 0.94
CA VAL A 140 -6.84 -10.84 0.49
C VAL A 140 -8.28 -11.34 0.42
N HIS A 141 -8.49 -12.43 -0.30
CA HIS A 141 -9.74 -13.18 -0.29
C HIS A 141 -9.56 -14.55 0.40
N ALA A 142 -10.66 -15.17 0.85
CA ALA A 142 -10.62 -16.47 1.52
C ALA A 142 -10.70 -17.68 0.58
N ASN A 143 -11.01 -17.45 -0.71
CA ASN A 143 -11.20 -18.50 -1.73
C ASN A 143 -12.21 -19.58 -1.28
N ASP A 144 -13.27 -19.17 -0.59
CA ASP A 144 -14.29 -20.04 0.00
C ASP A 144 -15.62 -20.02 -0.77
N GLY A 145 -15.68 -19.26 -1.87
CA GLY A 145 -16.83 -18.99 -2.71
C GLY A 145 -17.69 -17.84 -2.22
N THR A 146 -17.34 -17.16 -1.13
CA THR A 146 -18.15 -16.06 -0.57
C THR A 146 -17.86 -14.71 -1.20
N HIS A 147 -16.76 -14.56 -1.96
CA HIS A 147 -16.28 -13.29 -2.50
C HIS A 147 -16.12 -12.18 -1.45
N ARG A 148 -15.91 -12.56 -0.20
CA ARG A 148 -15.45 -11.62 0.83
C ARG A 148 -13.98 -11.32 0.61
N PHE A 149 -13.63 -10.07 0.83
CA PHE A 149 -12.24 -9.67 0.95
C PHE A 149 -11.97 -9.08 2.34
N PHE A 150 -10.71 -9.16 2.73
CA PHE A 150 -10.23 -8.80 4.05
C PHE A 150 -9.11 -7.79 3.90
N ILE A 151 -9.26 -6.62 4.50
CA ILE A 151 -8.25 -5.55 4.45
C ILE A 151 -7.60 -5.43 5.81
N ALA A 152 -6.27 -5.57 5.87
CA ALA A 152 -5.51 -5.36 7.08
C ALA A 152 -4.89 -3.95 7.12
N GLU A 153 -5.07 -3.28 8.25
CA GLU A 153 -4.44 -2.02 8.61
C GLU A 153 -3.14 -2.31 9.37
N GLN A 154 -2.08 -1.51 9.12
CA GLN A 154 -0.76 -1.69 9.74
C GLN A 154 -0.80 -1.75 11.28
N VAL A 155 -1.82 -1.14 11.89
CA VAL A 155 -2.07 -1.16 13.35
C VAL A 155 -2.56 -2.50 13.90
N GLY A 156 -2.73 -3.55 13.09
CA GLY A 156 -3.16 -4.87 13.56
C GLY A 156 -4.68 -5.05 13.61
N LEU A 157 -5.42 -4.35 12.76
CA LEU A 157 -6.85 -4.53 12.55
C LEU A 157 -7.11 -5.13 11.17
N VAL A 158 -7.93 -6.17 11.10
CA VAL A 158 -8.36 -6.77 9.83
C VAL A 158 -9.86 -6.62 9.71
N TRP A 159 -10.32 -6.04 8.61
CA TRP A 159 -11.72 -5.75 8.34
C TRP A 159 -12.30 -6.69 7.28
N THR A 160 -13.52 -7.19 7.48
CA THR A 160 -14.24 -7.96 6.47
C THR A 160 -15.13 -7.05 5.63
N TYR A 161 -15.03 -7.19 4.31
CA TYR A 161 -15.90 -6.57 3.32
C TYR A 161 -16.72 -7.65 2.60
N LEU A 162 -17.97 -7.32 2.32
CA LEU A 162 -18.93 -8.20 1.65
C LEU A 162 -18.99 -7.88 0.15
N PRO A 163 -19.50 -8.81 -0.69
CA PRO A 163 -19.65 -8.59 -2.13
C PRO A 163 -20.53 -7.38 -2.50
N ASP A 164 -21.41 -6.93 -1.60
CA ASP A 164 -22.23 -5.72 -1.77
C ASP A 164 -21.46 -4.42 -1.47
N GLY A 165 -20.14 -4.50 -1.25
CA GLY A 165 -19.25 -3.39 -0.90
C GLY A 165 -19.30 -3.01 0.59
N SER A 166 -20.25 -3.52 1.38
CA SER A 166 -20.36 -3.13 2.78
C SER A 166 -19.27 -3.74 3.66
N ARG A 167 -18.79 -2.96 4.64
CA ARG A 167 -17.85 -3.42 5.66
C ARG A 167 -18.58 -3.89 6.92
N LEU A 168 -18.08 -4.93 7.58
CA LEU A 168 -18.57 -5.32 8.89
C LEU A 168 -18.03 -4.40 10.00
N GLU A 169 -18.87 -4.07 10.97
CA GLU A 169 -18.50 -3.21 12.11
C GLU A 169 -17.48 -3.85 13.05
N LYS A 170 -17.51 -5.18 13.22
CA LYS A 170 -16.53 -5.90 14.03
C LYS A 170 -15.37 -6.37 13.15
N PRO A 171 -14.12 -6.20 13.60
CA PRO A 171 -12.97 -6.67 12.84
C PRO A 171 -12.92 -8.20 12.81
N PHE A 172 -12.41 -8.74 11.71
CA PHE A 172 -12.09 -10.15 11.53
C PHE A 172 -11.00 -10.61 12.50
N LEU A 173 -10.00 -9.76 12.71
CA LEU A 173 -8.90 -9.94 13.66
C LEU A 173 -8.53 -8.58 14.26
N ASN A 174 -8.25 -8.56 15.55
CA ASN A 174 -7.68 -7.41 16.23
C ASN A 174 -6.54 -7.88 17.14
N ILE A 175 -5.30 -7.62 16.73
CA ILE A 175 -4.09 -7.90 17.51
C ILE A 175 -3.27 -6.62 17.73
N SER A 176 -3.93 -5.46 17.69
CA SER A 176 -3.29 -4.14 17.83
C SER A 176 -2.52 -3.93 19.13
N GLU A 177 -2.84 -4.67 20.19
CA GLU A 177 -2.10 -4.63 21.45
C GLU A 177 -0.75 -5.38 21.39
N ALA A 178 -0.63 -6.37 20.49
CA ALA A 178 0.58 -7.16 20.32
C ALA A 178 1.51 -6.61 19.23
N VAL A 179 0.93 -5.97 18.21
CA VAL A 179 1.66 -5.42 17.06
C VAL A 179 2.57 -4.27 17.48
N LEU A 180 3.85 -4.38 17.15
CA LEU A 180 4.82 -3.30 17.26
C LEU A 180 4.72 -2.41 16.02
N THR A 181 4.31 -1.15 16.20
CA THR A 181 4.26 -0.14 15.15
C THR A 181 4.37 1.26 15.75
N SER A 182 4.45 2.29 14.92
CA SER A 182 4.54 3.68 15.37
C SER A 182 3.80 4.63 14.43
N PRO A 183 3.52 5.88 14.86
CA PRO A 183 2.92 6.88 13.99
C PRO A 183 3.91 7.51 12.99
N TRP A 184 5.20 7.13 13.02
CA TRP A 184 6.20 7.71 12.12
C TRP A 184 5.90 7.31 10.68
N GLU A 185 6.06 8.27 9.76
CA GLU A 185 5.90 8.00 8.34
C GLU A 185 7.01 7.07 7.84
N GLY A 186 6.63 6.03 7.11
CA GLY A 186 7.57 5.04 6.59
C GLY A 186 8.13 4.06 7.62
N ASP A 187 7.59 3.99 8.84
CA ASP A 187 7.89 2.85 9.74
C ASP A 187 7.37 1.56 9.08
N GLU A 188 8.28 0.63 8.82
CA GLU A 188 7.95 -0.63 8.15
C GLU A 188 7.35 -1.66 9.13
N ARG A 189 7.48 -1.43 10.45
CA ARG A 189 6.94 -2.36 11.45
C ARG A 189 5.43 -2.27 11.57
N GLY A 190 4.81 -3.41 11.80
CA GLY A 190 3.38 -3.47 12.09
C GLY A 190 2.79 -4.82 11.77
N PHE A 191 1.50 -4.82 11.50
CA PHE A 191 0.86 -5.91 10.79
C PHE A 191 1.22 -5.80 9.32
N LEU A 192 1.71 -6.87 8.69
CA LEU A 192 2.25 -6.81 7.33
C LEU A 192 1.55 -7.73 6.34
N CYS A 193 1.07 -8.90 6.78
CA CYS A 193 0.29 -9.78 5.93
C CYS A 193 -0.69 -10.67 6.73
N ILE A 194 -1.77 -11.07 6.04
CA ILE A 194 -2.69 -12.14 6.40
C ILE A 194 -2.93 -12.99 5.17
N VAL A 195 -2.88 -14.32 5.32
CA VAL A 195 -3.18 -15.25 4.23
C VAL A 195 -4.04 -16.41 4.73
N PHE A 196 -4.98 -16.83 3.89
CA PHE A 196 -5.85 -17.96 4.16
C PHE A 196 -5.19 -19.25 3.64
N HIS A 197 -5.27 -20.32 4.42
CA HIS A 197 -4.82 -21.63 3.95
C HIS A 197 -5.59 -22.03 2.66
N PRO A 198 -5.00 -22.70 1.65
CA PRO A 198 -5.71 -23.06 0.41
C PRO A 198 -6.98 -23.90 0.66
N LYS A 199 -6.92 -24.77 1.69
CA LYS A 199 -8.03 -25.54 2.25
C LYS A 199 -8.81 -24.83 3.38
N PHE A 200 -8.82 -23.51 3.45
CA PHE A 200 -9.45 -22.71 4.52
C PHE A 200 -10.91 -23.09 4.74
N LYS A 201 -11.67 -23.31 3.66
CA LYS A 201 -13.08 -23.76 3.71
C LYS A 201 -13.28 -25.03 4.56
N PHE A 202 -12.25 -25.86 4.69
CA PHE A 202 -12.31 -27.14 5.41
C PHE A 202 -11.58 -27.09 6.76
N ASN A 203 -10.42 -26.43 6.83
CA ASN A 203 -9.59 -26.43 8.04
C ASN A 203 -9.73 -25.17 8.91
N GLY A 204 -10.25 -24.08 8.35
CA GLY A 204 -10.44 -22.80 9.00
C GLY A 204 -9.15 -22.08 9.40
N LYS A 205 -8.00 -22.42 8.80
CA LYS A 205 -6.67 -21.89 9.18
C LYS A 205 -6.32 -20.61 8.44
N VAL A 206 -5.77 -19.65 9.19
CA VAL A 206 -5.32 -18.35 8.70
C VAL A 206 -3.95 -18.05 9.31
N TYR A 207 -3.05 -17.48 8.52
CA TYR A 207 -1.69 -17.15 8.95
C TYR A 207 -1.48 -15.64 8.86
N VAL A 208 -0.76 -15.07 9.82
CA VAL A 208 -0.47 -13.63 9.88
C VAL A 208 1.03 -13.39 10.10
N TYR A 209 1.53 -12.30 9.53
CA TYR A 209 2.89 -11.80 9.66
C TYR A 209 2.86 -10.43 10.32
N TYR A 210 3.54 -10.27 11.46
CA TYR A 210 3.59 -9.00 12.15
C TYR A 210 4.84 -8.82 13.01
N SER A 211 5.27 -7.57 13.18
CA SER A 211 6.37 -7.20 14.08
C SER A 211 5.90 -7.19 15.54
N VAL A 212 6.74 -7.67 16.45
CA VAL A 212 6.49 -7.70 17.90
C VAL A 212 7.74 -7.33 18.69
N GLU A 213 7.56 -6.85 19.93
CA GLU A 213 8.65 -6.74 20.90
C GLU A 213 8.54 -7.86 21.93
N VAL A 214 9.53 -8.74 21.99
CA VAL A 214 9.59 -9.85 22.95
C VAL A 214 10.88 -9.71 23.75
N ARG A 215 10.76 -9.51 25.08
CA ARG A 215 11.92 -9.36 25.98
C ARG A 215 12.90 -8.25 25.53
N TYR A 216 12.38 -7.15 24.99
CA TYR A 216 13.14 -6.01 24.46
C TYR A 216 13.89 -6.27 23.14
N GLU A 217 13.60 -7.39 22.48
CA GLU A 217 14.07 -7.70 21.12
C GLU A 217 12.92 -7.53 20.14
N GLU A 218 13.17 -6.84 19.01
CA GLU A 218 12.22 -6.74 17.90
C GLU A 218 12.28 -8.03 17.08
N ARG A 219 11.11 -8.57 16.76
CA ARG A 219 10.98 -9.84 16.04
C ARG A 219 9.87 -9.78 15.01
N ILE A 220 10.08 -10.46 13.90
CA ILE A 220 9.00 -10.95 13.03
C ILE A 220 8.34 -12.12 13.74
N ARG A 221 7.01 -12.13 13.76
CA ARG A 221 6.22 -13.26 14.20
C ARG A 221 5.26 -13.71 13.10
N ILE A 222 5.33 -15.00 12.77
CA ILE A 222 4.36 -15.69 11.93
C ILE A 222 3.48 -16.53 12.86
N SER A 223 2.18 -16.27 12.86
CA SER A 223 1.22 -16.98 13.71
C SER A 223 0.09 -17.58 12.91
N GLU A 224 -0.37 -18.75 13.33
CA GLU A 224 -1.58 -19.40 12.85
C GLU A 224 -2.74 -19.10 13.79
N PHE A 225 -3.90 -18.78 13.22
CA PHE A 225 -5.18 -18.65 13.90
C PHE A 225 -6.21 -19.58 13.24
N ARG A 226 -7.28 -19.89 13.97
CA ARG A 226 -8.46 -20.58 13.45
C ARG A 226 -9.67 -19.66 13.43
N ILE A 227 -10.52 -19.87 12.43
CA ILE A 227 -11.84 -19.24 12.35
C ILE A 227 -12.66 -19.57 13.60
N SER A 228 -13.42 -18.60 14.10
CA SER A 228 -14.32 -18.82 15.23
C SER A 228 -15.34 -19.91 14.90
N PRO A 229 -15.58 -20.87 15.81
CA PRO A 229 -16.60 -21.90 15.61
C PRO A 229 -18.02 -21.32 15.58
N THR A 230 -18.19 -20.07 16.01
CA THR A 230 -19.50 -19.43 16.08
C THR A 230 -19.68 -18.30 15.07
N ASP A 231 -18.62 -17.71 14.53
CA ASP A 231 -18.72 -16.58 13.59
C ASP A 231 -17.72 -16.73 12.44
N MET A 232 -18.23 -16.88 11.22
CA MET A 232 -17.39 -17.01 10.02
C MET A 232 -16.67 -15.71 9.64
N ASN A 233 -16.94 -14.60 10.33
CA ASN A 233 -16.29 -13.31 10.11
C ASN A 233 -15.42 -12.88 11.31
N ALA A 234 -14.97 -13.82 12.14
CA ALA A 234 -14.03 -13.54 13.22
C ALA A 234 -13.07 -14.72 13.44
N LEU A 235 -11.80 -14.42 13.71
CA LEU A 235 -10.83 -15.39 14.20
C LEU A 235 -10.95 -15.58 15.72
N ASP A 236 -10.66 -16.79 16.20
CA ASP A 236 -10.55 -17.07 17.62
C ASP A 236 -9.16 -16.68 18.14
N HIS A 237 -9.05 -15.59 18.89
CA HIS A 237 -7.79 -15.15 19.49
C HIS A 237 -7.13 -16.21 20.38
N GLY A 238 -7.92 -17.06 21.05
CA GLY A 238 -7.40 -18.14 21.89
C GLY A 238 -6.79 -19.30 21.10
N SER A 239 -6.95 -19.31 19.78
CA SER A 239 -6.41 -20.34 18.89
C SER A 239 -5.01 -20.03 18.35
N GLU A 240 -4.40 -18.90 18.74
CA GLU A 240 -3.08 -18.49 18.25
C GLU A 240 -2.02 -19.55 18.49
N ARG A 241 -1.28 -19.90 17.43
CA ARG A 241 -0.07 -20.73 17.50
C ARG A 241 1.06 -20.01 16.78
N ILE A 242 2.10 -19.65 17.52
CA ILE A 242 3.32 -19.04 16.96
C ILE A 242 4.05 -20.11 16.15
N ILE A 243 4.12 -19.93 14.82
CA ILE A 243 4.74 -20.88 13.89
C ILE A 243 6.25 -20.65 13.80
N LEU A 244 6.66 -19.39 13.65
CA LEU A 244 8.04 -18.99 13.49
C LEU A 244 8.24 -17.58 14.05
N GLU A 245 9.38 -17.37 14.71
CA GLU A 245 9.88 -16.04 15.08
C GLU A 245 11.28 -15.84 14.53
N ILE A 246 11.54 -14.65 14.00
CA ILE A 246 12.84 -14.25 13.46
C ILE A 246 13.23 -12.94 14.12
N GLU A 247 14.41 -12.87 14.71
CA GLU A 247 14.94 -11.66 15.31
C GLU A 247 15.29 -10.63 14.22
N GLU A 248 14.87 -9.38 14.42
CA GLU A 248 15.15 -8.28 13.50
C GLU A 248 16.20 -7.34 14.10
N PRO A 249 17.39 -7.22 13.48
CA PRO A 249 18.45 -6.38 14.01
C PRO A 249 18.21 -4.88 13.80
N ALA A 250 17.27 -4.49 12.94
CA ALA A 250 16.83 -3.11 12.76
C ALA A 250 15.32 -3.02 12.49
N SER A 251 14.78 -1.80 12.59
CA SER A 251 13.35 -1.52 12.45
C SER A 251 12.86 -1.39 11.00
N ASN A 252 13.69 -1.75 10.02
CA ASN A 252 13.39 -1.62 8.60
C ASN A 252 13.93 -2.83 7.83
N HIS A 253 13.47 -2.96 6.59
CA HIS A 253 13.59 -4.15 5.74
C HIS A 253 12.98 -5.39 6.40
N ASN A 254 11.72 -5.25 6.80
CA ASN A 254 11.01 -6.31 7.51
C ASN A 254 10.41 -7.36 6.56
N GLY A 255 10.52 -7.19 5.23
CA GLY A 255 9.76 -7.98 4.25
C GLY A 255 8.28 -7.87 4.57
N GLY A 256 7.60 -9.01 4.70
CA GLY A 256 6.29 -9.03 5.35
C GLY A 256 5.18 -9.76 4.61
N GLU A 257 5.48 -10.40 3.48
CA GLU A 257 4.50 -11.14 2.68
C GLU A 257 4.41 -12.63 3.10
N LEU A 258 3.20 -13.18 3.01
CA LEU A 258 2.91 -14.60 3.19
C LEU A 258 2.03 -15.08 2.03
N LEU A 259 2.47 -16.11 1.32
CA LEU A 259 1.71 -16.68 0.20
C LEU A 259 1.65 -18.18 0.31
N PHE A 260 0.58 -18.78 -0.22
CA PHE A 260 0.57 -20.20 -0.50
C PHE A 260 0.88 -20.44 -1.97
N GLY A 261 1.84 -21.32 -2.24
CA GLY A 261 2.09 -21.81 -3.58
C GLY A 261 1.04 -22.82 -4.04
N GLU A 262 1.08 -23.15 -5.32
CA GLU A 262 0.29 -24.25 -5.92
C GLU A 262 0.62 -25.62 -5.30
N ASP A 263 1.78 -25.73 -4.66
CA ASP A 263 2.23 -26.87 -3.88
C ASP A 263 1.64 -26.93 -2.45
N GLU A 264 0.75 -26.00 -2.10
CA GLU A 264 0.10 -25.85 -0.80
C GLU A 264 1.05 -25.59 0.39
N TYR A 265 2.30 -25.20 0.12
CA TYR A 265 3.23 -24.77 1.16
C TYR A 265 3.18 -23.28 1.40
N LEU A 266 3.55 -22.88 2.62
CA LEU A 266 3.59 -21.48 3.02
C LEU A 266 4.96 -20.89 2.66
N TYR A 267 4.93 -19.86 1.82
CA TYR A 267 6.07 -19.02 1.47
C TYR A 267 6.11 -17.79 2.38
N ILE A 268 7.29 -17.47 2.89
CA ILE A 268 7.51 -16.35 3.82
C ILE A 268 8.63 -15.48 3.26
N PHE A 269 8.34 -14.19 3.07
CA PHE A 269 9.27 -13.23 2.48
C PHE A 269 9.80 -12.31 3.57
N THR A 270 11.10 -12.40 3.81
CA THR A 270 11.79 -11.66 4.86
C THR A 270 12.84 -10.75 4.23
N GLY A 271 12.90 -9.49 4.64
CA GLY A 271 13.99 -8.61 4.26
C GLY A 271 15.29 -8.97 5.00
N ASP A 272 16.39 -8.34 4.61
CA ASP A 272 17.74 -8.59 5.13
C ASP A 272 17.95 -8.18 6.60
N GLY A 273 16.94 -7.56 7.22
CA GLY A 273 16.97 -7.08 8.61
C GLY A 273 17.47 -5.65 8.76
N GLY A 274 17.67 -4.92 7.67
CA GLY A 274 17.82 -3.47 7.68
C GLY A 274 19.26 -2.97 7.61
N MET A 275 19.40 -1.67 7.90
CA MET A 275 20.65 -0.90 7.74
C MET A 275 21.17 -0.82 6.28
N ALA A 276 22.03 0.15 6.02
CA ALA A 276 22.57 0.36 4.68
C ALA A 276 23.58 -0.74 4.32
N GLY A 277 23.31 -1.47 3.23
CA GLY A 277 24.23 -2.45 2.68
C GLY A 277 24.37 -3.73 3.52
N ASP A 278 23.32 -4.15 4.22
CA ASP A 278 23.23 -5.44 4.93
C ASP A 278 24.52 -5.79 5.70
N PRO A 279 24.93 -5.01 6.72
CA PRO A 279 26.26 -5.11 7.33
C PRO A 279 26.46 -6.37 8.19
N PHE A 280 25.49 -7.28 8.23
CA PHE A 280 25.45 -8.38 9.18
C PHE A 280 26.34 -9.56 8.73
N GLY A 281 27.38 -9.85 9.53
CA GLY A 281 28.35 -10.90 9.22
C GLY A 281 29.25 -10.55 8.02
N THR A 282 29.95 -11.55 7.49
CA THR A 282 30.96 -11.32 6.43
C THR A 282 30.33 -10.90 5.10
N PHE A 283 29.19 -11.48 4.75
CA PHE A 283 28.55 -11.34 3.44
C PHE A 283 27.16 -10.72 3.46
N GLY A 284 26.67 -10.32 4.65
CA GLY A 284 25.28 -9.92 4.84
C GLY A 284 24.36 -11.10 5.17
N ASN A 285 23.24 -10.81 5.81
CA ASN A 285 22.16 -11.77 6.05
C ASN A 285 21.63 -12.35 4.73
N ALA A 286 21.48 -11.54 3.69
CA ALA A 286 20.91 -11.96 2.41
C ALA A 286 21.70 -13.08 1.73
N GLN A 287 23.03 -13.02 1.74
CA GLN A 287 23.91 -14.07 1.22
C GLN A 287 24.15 -15.22 2.21
N ASN A 288 23.95 -14.99 3.51
CA ASN A 288 24.13 -16.01 4.53
C ASN A 288 22.93 -16.99 4.56
N LYS A 289 23.11 -18.18 3.98
CA LYS A 289 22.07 -19.24 3.97
C LYS A 289 21.75 -19.81 5.36
N SER A 290 22.61 -19.61 6.36
CA SER A 290 22.32 -20.00 7.75
C SER A 290 21.39 -19.02 8.48
N ALA A 291 21.17 -17.83 7.91
CA ALA A 291 20.20 -16.85 8.39
C ALA A 291 18.81 -17.08 7.76
N LEU A 292 17.77 -16.58 8.43
CA LEU A 292 16.40 -16.58 7.91
C LEU A 292 16.00 -15.22 7.30
N LEU A 293 16.85 -14.20 7.40
CA LEU A 293 16.65 -12.86 6.85
C LEU A 293 17.25 -12.73 5.44
N GLY A 294 16.65 -11.91 4.59
CA GLY A 294 17.01 -11.73 3.19
C GLY A 294 16.80 -13.02 2.40
N LYS A 295 15.63 -13.63 2.61
CA LYS A 295 15.23 -14.95 2.08
C LYS A 295 13.79 -14.95 1.58
N VAL A 296 13.55 -15.90 0.68
CA VAL A 296 12.24 -16.53 0.51
C VAL A 296 12.30 -17.87 1.22
N LEU A 297 11.50 -18.06 2.27
CA LEU A 297 11.39 -19.32 3.01
C LEU A 297 10.18 -20.10 2.50
N ARG A 298 10.22 -21.44 2.62
CA ARG A 298 9.09 -22.32 2.25
C ARG A 298 8.95 -23.44 3.27
N ILE A 299 7.81 -23.50 3.94
CA ILE A 299 7.54 -24.46 5.02
C ILE A 299 6.19 -25.18 4.84
N ASP A 300 6.10 -26.39 5.40
CA ASP A 300 4.87 -27.19 5.43
C ASP A 300 4.12 -27.01 6.74
N VAL A 301 2.97 -26.34 6.69
CA VAL A 301 2.07 -26.11 7.83
C VAL A 301 0.90 -27.10 7.85
N ASN A 302 0.89 -28.08 6.95
CA ASN A 302 -0.14 -29.11 6.92
C ASN A 302 0.05 -30.14 8.03
N ASN A 303 -1.06 -30.72 8.50
CA ASN A 303 -1.06 -31.79 9.52
C ASN A 303 -0.33 -31.42 10.83
N ASN A 304 -0.29 -30.13 11.19
CA ASN A 304 0.38 -29.60 12.37
C ASN A 304 -0.52 -29.52 13.63
N ASP A 305 -1.75 -30.06 13.61
CA ASP A 305 -2.71 -29.96 14.75
C ASP A 305 -2.24 -30.72 16.00
N ARG A 306 -1.48 -31.82 15.81
CA ARG A 306 -0.92 -32.66 16.88
C ARG A 306 0.56 -32.96 16.69
N GLY A 307 1.18 -32.34 15.69
CA GLY A 307 2.55 -32.57 15.25
C GLY A 307 3.46 -31.37 15.53
N PRO A 308 4.65 -31.31 14.90
CA PRO A 308 5.44 -30.10 14.90
C PRO A 308 4.64 -28.95 14.26
N LEU A 309 4.93 -27.71 14.68
CA LEU A 309 4.23 -26.51 14.21
C LEU A 309 4.32 -26.33 12.69
N TYR A 310 5.46 -26.71 12.13
CA TYR A 310 5.69 -26.84 10.69
C TYR A 310 6.70 -27.96 10.42
N ARG A 311 6.83 -28.35 9.16
CA ARG A 311 7.86 -29.26 8.65
C ARG A 311 8.59 -28.61 7.49
N ILE A 312 9.72 -29.19 7.10
CA ILE A 312 10.43 -28.78 5.90
C ILE A 312 9.94 -29.62 4.72
N PRO A 313 9.49 -28.99 3.61
CA PRO A 313 9.24 -29.71 2.38
C PRO A 313 10.48 -30.50 1.94
N PRO A 314 10.33 -31.81 1.62
CA PRO A 314 11.48 -32.67 1.33
C PRO A 314 12.24 -32.24 0.08
N ASP A 315 11.59 -31.46 -0.79
CA ASP A 315 12.17 -30.95 -2.01
C ASP A 315 12.83 -29.57 -1.84
N ASN A 316 12.83 -28.94 -0.65
CA ASN A 316 13.53 -27.65 -0.47
C ASN A 316 15.01 -27.76 -0.91
N PRO A 317 15.56 -26.72 -1.57
CA PRO A 317 16.83 -26.82 -2.30
C PRO A 317 18.05 -27.04 -1.39
N PHE A 318 17.96 -26.68 -0.10
CA PHE A 318 19.10 -26.71 0.82
C PHE A 318 18.94 -27.68 1.99
N VAL A 319 18.01 -28.64 1.91
CA VAL A 319 17.76 -29.63 2.99
C VAL A 319 19.02 -30.41 3.38
N SER A 320 19.88 -30.70 2.41
CA SER A 320 21.11 -31.48 2.61
C SER A 320 22.36 -30.62 2.83
N ASP A 321 22.23 -29.29 2.84
CA ASP A 321 23.36 -28.37 3.02
C ASP A 321 23.49 -27.99 4.51
N PRO A 322 24.54 -28.45 5.22
CA PRO A 322 24.70 -28.18 6.64
C PRO A 322 25.01 -26.70 6.95
N ALA A 323 25.37 -25.89 5.95
CA ALA A 323 25.61 -24.46 6.08
C ALA A 323 24.37 -23.61 5.74
N ALA A 324 23.23 -24.24 5.51
CA ALA A 324 21.98 -23.58 5.18
C ALA A 324 20.86 -23.95 6.15
N ARG A 325 19.92 -23.02 6.33
CA ARG A 325 18.63 -23.31 6.94
C ARG A 325 17.77 -24.09 5.95
N PRO A 326 17.20 -25.24 6.35
CA PRO A 326 16.42 -26.07 5.45
C PRO A 326 15.09 -25.41 5.03
N GLU A 327 14.66 -24.35 5.72
CA GLU A 327 13.53 -23.49 5.34
C GLU A 327 13.79 -22.67 4.06
N VAL A 328 15.05 -22.41 3.71
CA VAL A 328 15.39 -21.50 2.61
C VAL A 328 14.99 -22.09 1.26
N TYR A 329 14.15 -21.35 0.53
CA TYR A 329 13.76 -21.65 -0.84
C TYR A 329 14.57 -20.83 -1.86
N ALA A 330 14.76 -19.54 -1.61
CA ALA A 330 15.65 -18.66 -2.36
C ALA A 330 16.30 -17.64 -1.43
N TYR A 331 17.39 -17.01 -1.87
CA TYR A 331 18.18 -16.10 -1.03
C TYR A 331 18.78 -14.95 -1.85
N GLY A 332 19.47 -14.03 -1.18
CA GLY A 332 20.08 -12.87 -1.83
C GLY A 332 19.07 -11.79 -2.19
N VAL A 333 17.99 -11.68 -1.43
CA VAL A 333 16.96 -10.65 -1.60
C VAL A 333 17.15 -9.57 -0.54
N ARG A 334 16.79 -8.33 -0.83
CA ARG A 334 16.99 -7.19 0.07
C ARG A 334 15.79 -6.94 0.95
N ASN A 335 14.67 -6.54 0.35
CA ASN A 335 13.41 -6.25 1.00
C ASN A 335 12.25 -6.48 0.03
N MET A 336 12.03 -7.75 -0.33
CA MET A 336 10.88 -8.15 -1.13
C MET A 336 9.58 -7.82 -0.38
N TRP A 337 8.86 -6.81 -0.87
CA TRP A 337 7.69 -6.26 -0.19
C TRP A 337 6.39 -6.97 -0.60
N ARG A 338 6.03 -6.95 -1.89
CA ARG A 338 4.90 -7.74 -2.42
C ARG A 338 5.34 -8.67 -3.53
N CYS A 339 4.82 -9.88 -3.42
CA CYS A 339 4.95 -10.94 -4.39
C CYS A 339 3.58 -11.50 -4.75
N SER A 340 3.49 -12.14 -5.90
CA SER A 340 2.28 -12.84 -6.33
C SER A 340 2.62 -14.03 -7.21
N PHE A 341 1.85 -15.11 -7.06
CA PHE A 341 1.86 -16.19 -8.03
C PHE A 341 0.95 -15.82 -9.20
N ASP A 342 1.45 -15.93 -10.43
CA ASP A 342 0.59 -15.85 -11.61
C ASP A 342 -0.41 -17.01 -11.57
N ARG A 343 -1.71 -16.70 -11.57
CA ARG A 343 -2.80 -17.71 -11.62
C ARG A 343 -2.80 -18.47 -12.96
N GLY A 344 -2.10 -17.93 -13.95
CA GLY A 344 -2.04 -18.37 -15.32
C GLY A 344 -3.28 -17.96 -16.12
N ASP A 345 -3.14 -18.04 -17.43
CA ASP A 345 -4.23 -17.72 -18.34
C ASP A 345 -5.48 -18.55 -17.99
N PRO A 346 -6.68 -17.93 -17.87
CA PRO A 346 -7.88 -18.64 -17.47
C PRO A 346 -8.22 -19.84 -18.38
N GLN A 347 -7.86 -19.79 -19.66
CA GLN A 347 -8.14 -20.84 -20.64
C GLN A 347 -6.95 -21.80 -20.81
N THR A 348 -5.75 -21.30 -21.09
CA THR A 348 -4.58 -22.14 -21.43
C THR A 348 -3.79 -22.60 -20.22
N LYS A 349 -3.97 -21.94 -19.06
CA LYS A 349 -3.17 -22.11 -17.83
C LYS A 349 -1.71 -21.71 -17.97
N GLU A 350 -1.33 -21.09 -19.09
CA GLU A 350 0.02 -20.60 -19.32
C GLU A 350 0.43 -19.54 -18.29
N GLY A 351 1.68 -19.57 -17.85
CA GLY A 351 2.22 -18.67 -16.83
C GLY A 351 1.93 -19.10 -15.39
N ARG A 352 1.02 -20.05 -15.16
CA ARG A 352 0.60 -20.47 -13.81
C ARG A 352 1.77 -20.89 -12.93
N GLY A 353 1.81 -20.35 -11.71
CA GLY A 353 2.78 -20.72 -10.67
C GLY A 353 4.11 -19.98 -10.73
N ARG A 354 4.30 -19.04 -11.68
CA ARG A 354 5.46 -18.14 -11.67
C ARG A 354 5.30 -17.12 -10.54
N LEU A 355 6.33 -16.97 -9.72
CA LEU A 355 6.33 -16.10 -8.55
C LEU A 355 6.99 -14.77 -8.88
N PHE A 356 6.21 -13.71 -9.06
CA PHE A 356 6.71 -12.37 -9.30
C PHE A 356 6.90 -11.62 -7.98
N CYS A 357 7.97 -10.86 -7.84
CA CYS A 357 8.26 -10.09 -6.63
C CYS A 357 8.84 -8.72 -6.98
N GLY A 358 8.45 -7.67 -6.24
CA GLY A 358 9.20 -6.42 -6.21
C GLY A 358 10.21 -6.44 -5.05
N ASP A 359 11.49 -6.24 -5.35
CA ASP A 359 12.57 -6.14 -4.35
C ASP A 359 13.08 -4.70 -4.24
N VAL A 360 12.94 -4.11 -3.05
CA VAL A 360 13.25 -2.69 -2.82
C VAL A 360 14.76 -2.48 -2.75
N GLY A 361 15.25 -1.58 -3.59
CA GLY A 361 16.65 -1.22 -3.72
C GLY A 361 17.23 -0.43 -2.56
N GLN A 362 18.55 -0.25 -2.58
CA GLN A 362 19.26 0.53 -1.56
C GLN A 362 19.30 2.01 -1.89
N ASN A 363 19.81 2.37 -3.07
CA ASN A 363 20.08 3.74 -3.50
C ASN A 363 20.13 3.93 -5.03
N LYS A 364 20.21 2.87 -5.83
CA LYS A 364 20.44 2.96 -7.28
C LYS A 364 19.28 2.42 -8.09
N TYR A 365 18.77 1.25 -7.76
CA TYR A 365 17.79 0.55 -8.59
C TYR A 365 16.74 -0.15 -7.74
N GLU A 366 15.50 -0.02 -8.18
CA GLU A 366 14.40 -0.88 -7.80
C GLU A 366 14.26 -2.01 -8.81
N GLU A 367 13.84 -3.20 -8.37
CA GLU A 367 13.82 -4.38 -9.25
C GLU A 367 12.58 -5.26 -9.11
N VAL A 368 12.26 -5.94 -10.20
CA VAL A 368 11.22 -6.96 -10.27
C VAL A 368 11.86 -8.28 -10.69
N ASP A 369 11.59 -9.32 -9.91
CA ASP A 369 12.14 -10.65 -10.08
C ASP A 369 11.07 -11.70 -10.34
N ILE A 370 11.48 -12.78 -11.00
CA ILE A 370 10.77 -14.05 -10.98
C ILE A 370 11.53 -14.99 -10.05
N VAL A 371 10.91 -15.31 -8.92
CA VAL A 371 11.53 -16.12 -7.86
C VAL A 371 11.49 -17.60 -8.19
N GLU A 372 12.66 -18.21 -8.25
CA GLU A 372 12.87 -19.61 -8.58
C GLU A 372 13.60 -20.35 -7.45
N LYS A 373 13.36 -21.66 -7.41
CA LYS A 373 13.90 -22.56 -6.39
C LYS A 373 15.43 -22.59 -6.40
N GLY A 374 16.03 -22.30 -5.25
CA GLY A 374 17.46 -22.40 -4.99
C GLY A 374 18.29 -21.26 -5.57
N LYS A 375 17.66 -20.25 -6.16
CA LYS A 375 18.35 -19.14 -6.80
C LYS A 375 18.80 -18.06 -5.81
N ASN A 376 19.86 -17.35 -6.22
CA ASN A 376 20.45 -16.22 -5.54
C ASN A 376 20.08 -14.94 -6.28
N TYR A 377 19.42 -13.98 -5.63
CA TYR A 377 19.04 -12.69 -6.23
C TYR A 377 20.11 -11.60 -6.06
N GLY A 378 21.29 -12.00 -5.56
CA GLY A 378 22.50 -11.21 -5.67
C GLY A 378 22.70 -10.16 -4.57
N TRP A 379 21.68 -9.73 -3.83
CA TRP A 379 21.88 -8.77 -2.73
C TRP A 379 22.72 -9.38 -1.60
N ARG A 380 23.75 -8.72 -1.06
CA ARG A 380 24.19 -7.33 -1.30
C ARG A 380 25.29 -7.12 -2.34
N ALA A 381 25.65 -8.15 -3.10
CA ALA A 381 26.65 -8.01 -4.17
C ALA A 381 26.13 -7.15 -5.33
N ARG A 382 24.86 -7.33 -5.70
CA ARG A 382 24.16 -6.57 -6.75
C ARG A 382 22.96 -5.81 -6.23
N GLU A 383 22.57 -4.82 -7.03
CA GLU A 383 21.38 -4.00 -6.90
C GLU A 383 20.92 -3.67 -8.34
N GLY A 384 19.82 -4.27 -8.78
CA GLY A 384 19.45 -4.28 -10.20
C GLY A 384 20.55 -4.92 -11.05
N PHE A 385 20.76 -4.35 -12.24
CA PHE A 385 21.84 -4.76 -13.14
C PHE A 385 23.24 -4.29 -12.70
N SER A 386 23.37 -3.60 -11.56
CA SER A 386 24.61 -2.96 -11.12
C SER A 386 25.25 -3.66 -9.93
N CYS A 387 26.59 -3.70 -9.92
CA CYS A 387 27.32 -4.10 -8.72
C CYS A 387 27.19 -3.04 -7.61
N TYR A 388 26.73 -3.50 -6.44
CA TYR A 388 26.70 -2.72 -5.21
C TYR A 388 28.03 -2.90 -4.46
N ASP A 389 28.28 -4.10 -3.91
CA ASP A 389 29.57 -4.47 -3.33
C ASP A 389 30.51 -5.01 -4.41
N LYS A 390 31.37 -4.13 -4.94
CA LYS A 390 32.32 -4.48 -6.00
C LYS A 390 33.19 -5.69 -5.68
N LYS A 391 33.55 -5.93 -4.40
CA LYS A 391 34.42 -7.06 -4.03
C LYS A 391 33.65 -8.37 -4.11
N LEU A 392 32.41 -8.40 -3.62
CA LEU A 392 31.54 -9.56 -3.74
C LEU A 392 31.15 -9.82 -5.18
N CYS A 393 30.80 -8.77 -5.92
CA CYS A 393 30.36 -8.85 -7.31
C CYS A 393 31.46 -9.38 -8.26
N THR A 394 32.74 -9.16 -7.95
CA THR A 394 33.86 -9.74 -8.73
C THR A 394 34.08 -11.23 -8.48
N ASN A 395 33.44 -11.81 -7.46
CA ASN A 395 33.51 -13.24 -7.21
C ASN A 395 32.61 -13.97 -8.23
N SER A 396 33.23 -14.64 -9.21
CA SER A 396 32.55 -15.40 -10.27
C SER A 396 31.69 -16.58 -9.78
N SER A 397 31.60 -16.80 -8.46
CA SER A 397 30.91 -17.92 -7.84
C SER A 397 29.55 -17.55 -7.22
N LEU A 398 29.08 -16.31 -7.41
CA LEU A 398 27.84 -15.82 -6.78
C LEU A 398 26.57 -16.47 -7.38
N ASP A 399 26.64 -16.98 -8.61
CA ASP A 399 25.54 -17.61 -9.38
C ASP A 399 24.21 -16.85 -9.24
N ASP A 400 24.31 -15.52 -9.34
CA ASP A 400 23.19 -14.63 -9.16
C ASP A 400 22.29 -14.56 -10.40
N VAL A 401 20.99 -14.42 -10.15
CA VAL A 401 19.95 -14.21 -11.16
C VAL A 401 19.69 -12.72 -11.25
N LEU A 402 19.65 -12.20 -12.47
CA LEU A 402 19.33 -10.80 -12.72
C LEU A 402 17.80 -10.60 -12.76
N PRO A 403 17.31 -9.41 -12.38
CA PRO A 403 15.88 -9.12 -12.41
C PRO A 403 15.35 -9.08 -13.83
N ILE A 404 14.06 -9.38 -13.99
CA ILE A 404 13.36 -9.26 -15.28
C ILE A 404 13.18 -7.80 -15.69
N TYR A 405 13.19 -6.89 -14.72
CA TYR A 405 13.13 -5.45 -14.93
C TYR A 405 13.76 -4.72 -13.75
N ALA A 406 14.52 -3.66 -14.02
CA ALA A 406 15.01 -2.76 -12.98
C ALA A 406 14.99 -1.30 -13.46
N TYR A 407 14.65 -0.38 -12.57
CA TYR A 407 14.56 1.04 -12.87
C TYR A 407 15.32 1.88 -11.85
N PRO A 408 15.92 3.01 -12.28
CA PRO A 408 16.80 3.76 -11.40
C PRO A 408 16.02 4.58 -10.36
N HIS A 409 16.65 4.83 -9.22
CA HIS A 409 16.09 5.58 -8.08
C HIS A 409 15.58 7.00 -8.40
N LYS A 410 16.01 7.57 -9.54
CA LYS A 410 15.52 8.85 -10.05
C LYS A 410 14.10 8.77 -10.63
N MET A 411 13.66 7.56 -10.99
CA MET A 411 12.36 7.27 -11.61
C MET A 411 11.30 6.93 -10.54
N GLY A 412 11.70 6.18 -9.53
CA GLY A 412 10.91 5.77 -8.35
C GLY A 412 11.89 5.28 -7.28
N LYS A 413 11.47 5.11 -6.03
CA LYS A 413 12.39 4.84 -4.90
C LYS A 413 12.10 3.57 -4.10
N SER A 414 10.99 2.92 -4.39
CA SER A 414 10.53 1.77 -3.61
C SER A 414 9.51 1.03 -4.44
N VAL A 415 9.93 -0.01 -5.15
CA VAL A 415 9.01 -0.89 -5.88
C VAL A 415 8.10 -1.57 -4.88
N THR A 416 6.80 -1.47 -5.12
CA THR A 416 5.79 -2.11 -4.27
C THR A 416 5.68 -3.61 -4.60
N GLY A 417 5.92 -4.00 -5.86
CA GLY A 417 5.49 -5.28 -6.41
C GLY A 417 4.13 -5.17 -7.09
N GLY A 418 3.57 -6.30 -7.54
CA GLY A 418 2.39 -6.29 -8.40
C GLY A 418 1.82 -7.68 -8.67
N TYR A 419 0.90 -7.75 -9.64
CA TYR A 419 0.22 -8.98 -10.06
C TYR A 419 0.15 -9.07 -11.58
N VAL A 420 0.26 -10.30 -12.09
CA VAL A 420 -0.18 -10.59 -13.46
C VAL A 420 -1.70 -10.55 -13.48
N TYR A 421 -2.29 -9.63 -14.24
CA TYR A 421 -3.75 -9.54 -14.31
C TYR A 421 -4.32 -10.79 -14.98
N ARG A 422 -5.21 -11.49 -14.27
CA ARG A 422 -5.95 -12.69 -14.72
C ARG A 422 -7.46 -12.58 -14.48
N GLY A 423 -7.94 -11.36 -14.27
CA GLY A 423 -9.35 -11.05 -14.08
C GLY A 423 -10.16 -11.24 -15.35
N CYS A 424 -11.48 -11.26 -15.17
CA CYS A 424 -12.43 -11.46 -16.24
C CYS A 424 -12.90 -10.13 -16.85
N GLU A 425 -13.08 -9.07 -16.04
CA GLU A 425 -13.80 -7.86 -16.44
C GLU A 425 -13.06 -6.98 -17.46
N SER A 426 -11.72 -6.99 -17.47
CA SER A 426 -10.87 -6.19 -18.36
C SER A 426 -9.95 -7.09 -19.20
N PRO A 427 -10.46 -7.72 -20.28
CA PRO A 427 -9.75 -8.76 -21.01
C PRO A 427 -8.42 -8.34 -21.66
N ASN A 428 -8.26 -7.06 -22.01
CA ASN A 428 -7.01 -6.57 -22.61
C ASN A 428 -5.84 -6.51 -21.60
N LEU A 429 -6.13 -6.55 -20.30
CA LEU A 429 -5.10 -6.58 -19.26
C LEU A 429 -4.52 -7.98 -19.05
N ASN A 430 -5.16 -9.04 -19.57
CA ASN A 430 -4.73 -10.42 -19.34
C ASN A 430 -3.25 -10.65 -19.72
N GLY A 431 -2.46 -11.11 -18.75
CA GLY A 431 -1.04 -11.39 -18.92
C GLY A 431 -0.10 -10.19 -18.72
N LEU A 432 -0.62 -8.98 -18.46
CA LEU A 432 0.20 -7.85 -18.03
C LEU A 432 0.56 -7.99 -16.55
N TYR A 433 1.84 -7.96 -16.22
CA TYR A 433 2.30 -7.77 -14.84
C TYR A 433 2.21 -6.30 -14.49
N ILE A 434 1.20 -5.92 -13.71
CA ILE A 434 0.94 -4.54 -13.28
C ILE A 434 1.47 -4.36 -11.87
N PHE A 435 2.33 -3.35 -11.69
CA PHE A 435 3.04 -3.07 -10.46
C PHE A 435 3.17 -1.56 -10.25
N GLY A 436 3.65 -1.16 -9.07
CA GLY A 436 3.78 0.25 -8.72
C GLY A 436 5.01 0.56 -7.90
N ASP A 437 5.22 1.86 -7.68
CA ASP A 437 6.26 2.40 -6.83
C ASP A 437 5.65 3.22 -5.69
N PHE A 438 5.98 2.85 -4.46
CA PHE A 438 5.42 3.42 -3.23
C PHE A 438 5.66 4.92 -3.12
N MET A 439 6.86 5.43 -3.43
CA MET A 439 7.18 6.84 -3.18
C MET A 439 6.72 7.77 -4.31
N SER A 440 6.84 7.35 -5.56
CA SER A 440 6.46 8.18 -6.72
C SER A 440 4.99 8.06 -7.08
N GLY A 441 4.32 6.99 -6.62
CA GLY A 441 2.94 6.68 -7.00
C GLY A 441 2.79 6.25 -8.45
N ARG A 442 3.87 5.88 -9.12
CA ARG A 442 3.82 5.46 -10.53
C ARG A 442 3.24 4.06 -10.64
N LEU A 443 2.38 3.86 -11.63
CA LEU A 443 1.86 2.58 -12.04
C LEU A 443 2.52 2.18 -13.35
N MET A 444 2.94 0.94 -13.45
CA MET A 444 3.74 0.42 -14.56
C MET A 444 3.25 -0.97 -14.92
N SER A 445 3.56 -1.41 -16.14
CA SER A 445 3.30 -2.77 -16.59
C SER A 445 4.50 -3.37 -17.31
N LEU A 446 4.65 -4.68 -17.16
CA LEU A 446 5.54 -5.50 -17.98
C LEU A 446 4.72 -6.54 -18.75
N LYS A 447 5.07 -6.73 -20.02
CA LYS A 447 4.53 -7.78 -20.87
C LYS A 447 5.66 -8.62 -21.44
N GLU A 448 5.61 -9.93 -21.22
CA GLU A 448 6.59 -10.86 -21.80
C GLU A 448 6.30 -11.05 -23.29
N ASP A 449 7.33 -10.91 -24.11
CA ASP A 449 7.33 -11.43 -25.47
C ASP A 449 7.77 -12.89 -25.42
N HIS A 450 6.83 -13.82 -25.54
CA HIS A 450 7.10 -15.26 -25.46
C HIS A 450 8.02 -15.78 -26.57
N ALA A 451 8.15 -15.06 -27.69
CA ALA A 451 9.04 -15.48 -28.77
C ALA A 451 10.52 -15.18 -28.46
N THR A 452 10.80 -14.11 -27.71
CA THR A 452 12.15 -13.65 -27.40
C THR A 452 12.56 -13.85 -25.94
N GLY A 453 11.58 -13.96 -25.04
CA GLY A 453 11.78 -13.91 -23.59
C GLY A 453 12.03 -12.51 -23.04
N GLU A 454 11.91 -11.47 -23.86
CA GLU A 454 12.12 -10.08 -23.44
C GLU A 454 10.87 -9.49 -22.79
N TRP A 455 11.07 -8.56 -21.85
CA TRP A 455 9.99 -7.87 -21.16
C TRP A 455 9.80 -6.46 -21.70
N GLN A 456 8.62 -6.20 -22.23
CA GLN A 456 8.20 -4.90 -22.73
C GLN A 456 7.63 -4.06 -21.59
N TYR A 457 8.20 -2.88 -21.39
CA TYR A 457 7.78 -1.92 -20.38
C TYR A 457 6.74 -0.94 -20.91
N SER A 458 5.74 -0.60 -20.10
CA SER A 458 4.82 0.52 -20.37
C SER A 458 4.39 1.22 -19.08
N GLU A 459 4.32 2.55 -19.13
CA GLU A 459 3.68 3.34 -18.07
C GLU A 459 2.18 3.13 -18.06
N ILE A 460 1.55 3.25 -16.89
CA ILE A 460 0.11 3.33 -16.73
C ILE A 460 -0.25 4.73 -16.23
N CYS A 461 -1.14 5.39 -16.96
CA CYS A 461 -1.64 6.73 -16.68
C CYS A 461 -3.14 6.70 -16.42
N MET A 462 -3.60 7.65 -15.62
CA MET A 462 -5.03 7.81 -15.39
C MET A 462 -5.69 8.43 -16.63
N GLY A 463 -6.74 7.77 -17.12
CA GLY A 463 -7.52 8.23 -18.26
C GLY A 463 -8.03 9.65 -18.08
N THR A 464 -7.83 10.49 -19.10
CA THR A 464 -8.31 11.88 -19.10
C THR A 464 -9.48 12.06 -20.08
N GLY A 465 -10.27 13.11 -19.87
CA GLY A 465 -11.41 13.40 -20.74
C GLY A 465 -12.42 12.25 -20.76
N GLN A 466 -12.87 11.83 -21.95
CA GLN A 466 -13.92 10.83 -22.13
C GLN A 466 -13.56 9.43 -21.61
N THR A 467 -12.27 9.08 -21.48
CA THR A 467 -11.84 7.72 -21.11
C THR A 467 -12.39 7.24 -19.77
N CYS A 468 -12.50 8.13 -18.77
CA CYS A 468 -13.02 7.79 -17.43
C CYS A 468 -14.30 8.56 -17.07
N MET A 469 -15.00 9.17 -18.04
CA MET A 469 -16.25 9.91 -17.79
C MET A 469 -17.47 8.99 -17.68
N PHE A 470 -17.35 7.92 -16.91
CA PHE A 470 -18.46 7.02 -16.56
C PHE A 470 -18.81 7.17 -15.08
N PRO A 471 -20.09 7.01 -14.68
CA PRO A 471 -20.47 7.05 -13.27
C PRO A 471 -19.65 6.04 -12.44
N GLY A 472 -19.17 6.47 -11.28
CA GLY A 472 -18.38 5.63 -10.37
C GLY A 472 -16.91 5.46 -10.73
N LEU A 473 -16.48 5.79 -11.95
CA LEU A 473 -15.07 5.80 -12.32
C LEU A 473 -14.38 7.10 -11.87
N ILE A 474 -13.11 6.97 -11.48
CA ILE A 474 -12.23 8.08 -11.12
C ILE A 474 -10.89 7.95 -11.87
N ASN A 475 -10.16 9.06 -11.92
CA ASN A 475 -8.89 9.20 -12.62
C ASN A 475 -7.78 9.79 -11.73
N ASN A 476 -7.86 9.51 -10.43
CA ASN A 476 -6.90 9.96 -9.44
C ASN A 476 -6.87 8.99 -8.26
N TYR A 477 -5.75 8.98 -7.55
CA TYR A 477 -5.50 8.15 -6.37
C TYR A 477 -4.43 8.83 -5.52
N TYR A 478 -4.31 8.43 -4.25
CA TYR A 478 -3.25 8.94 -3.40
C TYR A 478 -1.88 8.40 -3.82
N GLN A 479 -0.87 9.26 -3.72
CA GLN A 479 0.49 9.00 -4.21
C GLN A 479 1.12 7.73 -3.63
N TYR A 480 0.96 7.43 -2.34
CA TYR A 480 1.74 6.35 -1.72
C TYR A 480 1.12 4.98 -1.97
N ILE A 481 1.57 4.24 -2.99
CA ILE A 481 1.07 2.91 -3.33
C ILE A 481 1.67 1.88 -2.36
N ILE A 482 0.86 1.47 -1.38
CA ILE A 482 1.27 0.58 -0.29
C ILE A 482 1.31 -0.87 -0.72
N SER A 483 0.36 -1.35 -1.52
CA SER A 483 0.25 -2.77 -1.84
C SER A 483 -0.64 -3.02 -3.06
N PHE A 484 -0.61 -4.25 -3.57
CA PHE A 484 -1.50 -4.75 -4.61
C PHE A 484 -2.26 -5.97 -4.10
N ALA A 485 -3.41 -6.24 -4.70
CA ALA A 485 -4.23 -7.39 -4.36
C ALA A 485 -5.06 -7.85 -5.55
N GLU A 486 -5.54 -9.09 -5.48
CA GLU A 486 -6.60 -9.58 -6.34
C GLU A 486 -7.81 -10.03 -5.50
N ASP A 487 -9.00 -9.99 -6.09
CA ASP A 487 -10.16 -10.66 -5.51
C ASP A 487 -10.27 -12.12 -5.97
N GLU A 488 -11.28 -12.84 -5.45
CA GLU A 488 -11.50 -14.26 -5.77
C GLU A 488 -11.77 -14.51 -7.27
N ALA A 489 -12.19 -13.49 -8.02
CA ALA A 489 -12.38 -13.55 -9.48
C ALA A 489 -11.12 -13.17 -10.28
N GLY A 490 -10.04 -12.75 -9.61
CA GLY A 490 -8.78 -12.32 -10.24
C GLY A 490 -8.78 -10.86 -10.69
N GLU A 491 -9.78 -10.06 -10.29
CA GLU A 491 -9.75 -8.62 -10.58
C GLU A 491 -8.67 -7.95 -9.75
N LEU A 492 -8.00 -6.95 -10.33
CA LEU A 492 -6.84 -6.31 -9.74
C LEU A 492 -7.21 -5.06 -8.95
N TYR A 493 -6.59 -4.94 -7.78
CA TYR A 493 -6.71 -3.83 -6.86
C TYR A 493 -5.33 -3.35 -6.44
N PHE A 494 -5.24 -2.09 -6.04
CA PHE A 494 -4.10 -1.59 -5.28
C PHE A 494 -4.57 -0.73 -4.11
N LEU A 495 -3.71 -0.66 -3.11
CA LEU A 495 -3.93 0.04 -1.85
C LEU A 495 -2.99 1.23 -1.84
N SER A 496 -3.51 2.42 -1.60
CA SER A 496 -2.68 3.62 -1.47
C SER A 496 -3.14 4.52 -0.34
N THR A 497 -2.27 5.44 0.09
CA THR A 497 -2.56 6.37 1.20
C THR A 497 -2.03 7.76 0.89
N GLY A 498 -2.71 8.78 1.42
CA GLY A 498 -2.19 10.15 1.39
C GLY A 498 -1.08 10.41 2.42
N VAL A 499 -1.02 9.59 3.47
CA VAL A 499 -0.03 9.70 4.56
C VAL A 499 0.43 8.29 4.94
N PRO A 500 1.71 7.93 4.72
CA PRO A 500 2.22 6.58 4.95
C PRO A 500 2.59 6.37 6.43
N SER A 501 1.62 6.56 7.31
CA SER A 501 1.73 6.38 8.76
C SER A 501 0.71 5.37 9.23
N ALA A 502 1.12 4.43 10.08
CA ALA A 502 0.25 3.39 10.63
C ALA A 502 -1.02 3.96 11.28
N THR A 503 -1.00 5.20 11.77
CA THR A 503 -2.13 5.79 12.50
C THR A 503 -3.03 6.69 11.67
N ALA A 504 -2.59 7.08 10.47
CA ALA A 504 -3.29 8.07 9.64
C ALA A 504 -4.39 7.41 8.78
N PRO A 505 -5.67 7.81 8.92
CA PRO A 505 -6.81 7.17 8.25
C PRO A 505 -7.01 7.68 6.81
N HIS A 506 -5.92 7.75 6.03
CA HIS A 506 -5.91 8.26 4.65
C HIS A 506 -5.80 7.17 3.58
N GLY A 507 -5.88 5.90 4.00
CA GLY A 507 -5.80 4.74 3.13
C GLY A 507 -7.08 4.49 2.34
N VAL A 508 -6.90 4.09 1.08
CA VAL A 508 -7.93 3.79 0.11
C VAL A 508 -7.53 2.54 -0.69
N VAL A 509 -8.52 1.77 -1.12
CA VAL A 509 -8.34 0.66 -2.06
C VAL A 509 -9.05 0.99 -3.37
N TYR A 510 -8.34 0.78 -4.47
CA TYR A 510 -8.78 1.07 -5.82
C TYR A 510 -8.80 -0.20 -6.66
N LYS A 511 -9.91 -0.48 -7.33
CA LYS A 511 -9.99 -1.47 -8.40
C LYS A 511 -9.48 -0.86 -9.70
N VAL A 512 -8.65 -1.58 -10.44
CA VAL A 512 -8.14 -1.16 -11.76
C VAL A 512 -9.15 -1.54 -12.84
N VAL A 513 -9.47 -0.60 -13.74
CA VAL A 513 -10.44 -0.79 -14.82
C VAL A 513 -9.85 -0.32 -16.15
N ASP A 514 -9.87 -1.21 -17.14
CA ASP A 514 -9.69 -0.84 -18.55
C ASP A 514 -11.06 -0.49 -19.16
N THR A 515 -11.22 0.74 -19.61
CA THR A 515 -12.42 1.23 -20.29
C THR A 515 -12.37 1.06 -21.81
N SER A 516 -11.21 0.71 -22.40
CA SER A 516 -11.13 0.44 -23.84
C SER A 516 -11.82 -0.87 -24.21
N ARG A 517 -11.88 -1.82 -23.26
CA ARG A 517 -12.63 -3.06 -23.41
C ARG A 517 -13.05 -3.64 -22.07
N ARG A 518 -14.36 -3.75 -21.90
CA ARG A 518 -14.99 -4.48 -20.80
C ARG A 518 -15.51 -5.83 -21.28
N ALA A 519 -15.58 -6.81 -20.40
CA ALA A 519 -16.14 -8.11 -20.72
C ALA A 519 -17.62 -8.01 -21.13
N PRO A 520 -18.11 -8.93 -21.98
CA PRO A 520 -19.52 -9.01 -22.30
C PRO A 520 -20.43 -9.08 -21.07
N PRO A 521 -21.64 -8.49 -21.14
CA PRO A 521 -22.59 -8.53 -20.04
C PRO A 521 -22.84 -9.96 -19.55
N GLY A 522 -22.87 -10.14 -18.22
CA GLY A 522 -23.13 -11.43 -17.59
C GLY A 522 -21.98 -12.45 -17.65
N LYS A 523 -20.95 -12.26 -18.49
CA LYS A 523 -19.84 -13.21 -18.62
C LYS A 523 -19.02 -13.35 -17.34
N CYS A 524 -18.76 -12.23 -16.67
CA CYS A 524 -17.97 -12.17 -15.43
C CYS A 524 -18.86 -12.13 -14.19
N ARG A 525 -20.14 -12.49 -14.32
CA ARG A 525 -21.05 -12.46 -13.18
C ARG A 525 -20.67 -13.56 -12.20
N VAL A 526 -20.37 -13.13 -10.98
CA VAL A 526 -20.14 -14.00 -9.85
C VAL A 526 -21.45 -14.20 -9.10
N GLU A 527 -21.70 -15.42 -8.62
CA GLU A 527 -22.77 -15.74 -7.67
C GLU A 527 -22.16 -16.13 -6.31
N PRO A 528 -21.97 -15.17 -5.39
CA PRO A 528 -21.33 -15.45 -4.11
C PRO A 528 -22.18 -16.36 -3.22
N SER A 529 -21.49 -17.25 -2.50
CA SER A 529 -22.10 -18.05 -1.44
C SER A 529 -22.61 -17.15 -0.30
N PRO A 530 -23.77 -17.45 0.32
CA PRO A 530 -24.32 -16.61 1.37
C PRO A 530 -23.40 -16.44 2.58
N VAL A 531 -23.22 -15.19 3.02
CA VAL A 531 -22.45 -14.85 4.23
C VAL A 531 -23.38 -14.64 5.41
N LYS A 532 -23.18 -15.42 6.49
CA LYS A 532 -23.88 -15.21 7.77
C LYS A 532 -23.23 -14.04 8.50
N VAL A 533 -23.98 -12.95 8.69
CA VAL A 533 -23.49 -11.73 9.31
C VAL A 533 -24.09 -11.57 10.72
N LYS A 534 -23.22 -11.41 11.73
CA LYS A 534 -23.63 -11.20 13.13
C LYS A 534 -23.44 -9.77 13.64
N SER A 535 -22.63 -8.96 12.95
CA SER A 535 -22.38 -7.55 13.27
C SER A 535 -23.19 -6.61 12.37
N LYS A 536 -23.23 -5.33 12.70
CA LYS A 536 -23.79 -4.32 11.81
C LYS A 536 -23.00 -4.26 10.49
N ARG A 537 -23.72 -4.06 9.38
CA ARG A 537 -23.15 -3.72 8.07
C ARG A 537 -23.03 -2.21 7.93
N ILE A 538 -21.89 -1.75 7.44
CA ILE A 538 -21.61 -0.35 7.16
C ILE A 538 -21.54 -0.22 5.64
N PRO A 539 -22.55 0.38 4.99
CA PRO A 539 -22.52 0.61 3.55
C PRO A 539 -21.29 1.41 3.15
N PHE A 540 -20.67 1.03 2.04
CA PHE A 540 -19.56 1.78 1.48
C PHE A 540 -20.07 2.99 0.70
N VAL A 541 -19.34 4.10 0.83
CA VAL A 541 -19.63 5.35 0.12
C VAL A 541 -18.29 5.87 -0.42
N PRO A 542 -18.11 5.94 -1.75
CA PRO A 542 -16.94 6.57 -2.37
C PRO A 542 -16.80 8.04 -1.94
N LYS A 543 -15.57 8.50 -1.77
CA LYS A 543 -15.26 9.89 -1.41
C LYS A 543 -14.58 10.65 -2.54
N GLU A 544 -13.73 9.96 -3.30
CA GLU A 544 -13.02 10.53 -4.42
C GLU A 544 -13.98 10.74 -5.61
N LYS A 545 -13.65 11.73 -6.43
CA LYS A 545 -14.45 12.11 -7.60
C LYS A 545 -13.57 12.21 -8.84
N PHE A 546 -14.18 12.00 -10.00
CA PHE A 546 -13.54 12.26 -11.28
C PHE A 546 -13.07 13.73 -11.38
N ILE A 547 -11.84 13.93 -11.86
CA ILE A 547 -11.25 15.25 -12.07
C ILE A 547 -11.23 15.54 -13.57
N MET A 548 -12.12 16.44 -14.01
CA MET A 548 -12.14 16.94 -15.39
C MET A 548 -11.04 18.00 -15.57
N LYS A 549 -9.92 17.63 -16.19
CA LYS A 549 -8.91 18.60 -16.61
C LYS A 549 -9.41 19.32 -17.87
N THR A 550 -9.72 20.62 -17.78
CA THR A 550 -9.83 21.48 -18.97
C THR A 550 -8.44 21.63 -19.58
N PRO A 551 -8.28 21.51 -20.92
CA PRO A 551 -7.00 21.78 -21.56
C PRO A 551 -6.56 23.22 -21.22
N THR A 552 -5.49 23.36 -20.45
CA THR A 552 -4.83 24.65 -20.28
C THR A 552 -4.31 25.08 -21.65
N PRO A 553 -4.59 26.30 -22.15
CA PRO A 553 -3.95 26.78 -23.36
C PRO A 553 -2.44 26.79 -23.11
N ASN A 554 -1.68 26.12 -23.98
CA ASN A 554 -0.22 26.10 -23.92
C ASN A 554 0.32 27.51 -23.61
N PRO A 555 1.17 27.68 -22.58
CA PRO A 555 1.92 28.92 -22.45
C PRO A 555 2.75 29.08 -23.71
N ARG A 556 2.51 30.14 -24.48
CA ARG A 556 3.37 30.51 -25.60
C ARG A 556 4.82 30.51 -25.11
N LEU A 557 5.68 29.71 -25.76
CA LEU A 557 7.12 29.83 -25.58
C LEU A 557 7.51 31.31 -25.74
N LYS A 558 7.95 31.94 -24.66
CA LYS A 558 8.69 33.19 -24.76
C LYS A 558 10.10 32.83 -25.23
N THR A 559 10.37 33.08 -26.50
CA THR A 559 11.72 33.16 -27.06
C THR A 559 12.54 34.16 -26.25
N THR A 560 13.49 33.66 -25.47
CA THR A 560 14.52 34.46 -24.81
C THR A 560 15.64 34.76 -25.80
N THR A 561 15.67 35.99 -26.31
CA THR A 561 16.85 36.59 -26.93
C THR A 561 17.38 37.68 -26.01
N ALA A 562 18.47 37.41 -25.29
CA ALA A 562 19.61 38.31 -25.08
C ALA A 562 20.51 37.80 -23.95
N ALA A 563 21.81 37.70 -24.25
CA ALA A 563 22.91 37.41 -23.34
C ALA A 563 23.46 38.72 -22.70
N PRO A 564 24.43 38.64 -21.76
CA PRO A 564 24.50 39.52 -20.58
C PRO A 564 25.56 40.63 -20.68
N TRP A 565 25.37 41.73 -19.95
CA TRP A 565 26.43 42.70 -19.61
C TRP A 565 26.29 43.12 -18.15
N GLY A 566 27.40 43.03 -17.39
CA GLY A 566 27.47 43.39 -15.98
C GLY A 566 27.94 44.82 -15.73
N ALA A 567 27.87 45.24 -14.46
CA ALA A 567 28.80 46.18 -13.82
C ALA A 567 28.58 46.20 -12.29
N VAL A 568 29.66 46.42 -11.55
CA VAL A 568 29.86 46.30 -10.10
C VAL A 568 29.82 47.72 -9.41
N PRO A 569 30.24 47.95 -8.15
CA PRO A 569 29.42 48.37 -7.00
C PRO A 569 29.79 49.78 -6.41
N ASP A 570 29.38 50.07 -5.16
CA ASP A 570 30.07 50.81 -4.04
C ASP A 570 29.15 51.87 -3.29
N PRO A 571 29.50 52.50 -2.13
CA PRO A 571 29.26 51.97 -0.76
C PRO A 571 28.83 52.98 0.39
N LYS A 572 28.74 52.44 1.64
CA LYS A 572 29.05 53.02 3.01
C LYS A 572 28.08 53.93 3.83
N THR A 573 27.53 53.34 4.93
CA THR A 573 27.57 53.71 6.41
C THR A 573 27.00 55.07 6.95
N PRO A 574 26.91 55.33 8.29
CA PRO A 574 26.16 54.69 9.40
C PRO A 574 25.50 55.72 10.39
N ARG A 575 24.77 55.30 11.45
CA ARG A 575 24.60 56.08 12.72
C ARG A 575 23.94 55.32 13.89
N THR A 576 24.50 55.49 15.10
CA THR A 576 24.02 55.20 16.47
C THR A 576 24.15 56.51 17.31
N PRO A 577 23.94 56.57 18.65
CA PRO A 577 22.99 55.93 19.60
C PRO A 577 22.32 56.97 20.57
N GLY A 578 21.48 56.53 21.52
CA GLY A 578 21.03 57.37 22.65
C GLY A 578 20.40 56.62 23.82
N HIS A 579 21.00 56.78 25.02
CA HIS A 579 20.65 56.22 26.33
C HIS A 579 19.41 56.84 27.01
N GLY A 580 18.84 56.12 27.99
CA GLY A 580 17.97 56.68 29.05
C GLY A 580 17.51 55.63 30.08
N ALA A 581 17.69 55.91 31.37
CA ALA A 581 17.68 54.97 32.49
C ALA A 581 16.48 55.08 33.47
N ARG A 582 16.33 54.04 34.31
CA ARG A 582 15.77 53.98 35.70
C ARG A 582 14.25 54.09 35.96
N ALA A 583 13.65 52.95 36.36
CA ALA A 583 13.11 52.55 37.70
C ALA A 583 12.12 53.47 38.48
N PRO A 584 11.47 53.01 39.59
CA PRO A 584 10.77 51.74 39.91
C PRO A 584 9.45 51.95 40.74
N SER A 585 8.72 50.88 41.10
CA SER A 585 7.99 50.71 42.40
C SER A 585 7.15 49.41 42.38
N THR A 586 7.49 48.36 43.14
CA THR A 586 7.20 48.06 44.57
C THR A 586 5.72 47.93 44.95
N ALA A 587 5.33 46.70 45.29
CA ALA A 587 4.78 46.28 46.61
C ALA A 587 3.52 45.41 46.53
N ALA A 588 3.65 44.19 47.08
CA ALA A 588 2.58 43.28 47.51
C ALA A 588 2.02 43.74 48.89
N PRO A 589 1.41 42.90 49.76
CA PRO A 589 0.61 41.66 49.63
C PRO A 589 -0.65 41.66 50.56
N LYS A 590 -1.39 40.53 50.62
CA LYS A 590 -2.04 39.86 51.81
C LYS A 590 -3.39 39.22 51.39
N ALA A 591 -3.71 37.93 51.54
CA ALA A 591 -3.50 36.86 52.53
C ALA A 591 -4.70 36.63 53.49
N GLY A 592 -5.28 35.41 53.42
CA GLY A 592 -6.04 34.72 54.49
C GLY A 592 -7.54 34.48 54.20
N LYS A 593 -8.21 33.40 54.63
CA LYS A 593 -7.86 32.10 55.25
C LYS A 593 -9.18 31.28 55.43
N GLY A 594 -9.10 29.94 55.40
CA GLY A 594 -10.06 28.96 55.98
C GLY A 594 -10.98 28.26 54.94
N GLY A 595 -11.17 26.94 54.86
CA GLY A 595 -10.63 25.77 55.57
C GLY A 595 -11.74 24.71 55.74
N GLU A 596 -11.66 23.55 55.05
CA GLU A 596 -12.28 22.28 55.52
C GLU A 596 -11.77 21.04 54.74
N GLN A 597 -11.83 19.87 55.40
CA GLN A 597 -10.96 18.70 55.26
C GLN A 597 -11.38 17.70 54.15
N ARG A 598 -10.41 16.96 53.56
CA ARG A 598 -10.50 15.51 53.27
C ARG A 598 -9.21 14.90 52.69
N GLY A 599 -8.80 13.76 53.25
CA GLY A 599 -8.05 12.68 52.58
C GLY A 599 -6.54 12.90 52.32
N GLN A 600 -5.69 12.39 53.21
CA GLN A 600 -4.24 12.30 52.99
C GLN A 600 -3.90 11.30 51.87
N ARG A 601 -3.78 11.80 50.63
CA ARG A 601 -2.82 11.25 49.65
C ARG A 601 -1.42 11.73 50.07
N ARG A 602 -0.44 10.82 50.12
CA ARG A 602 0.99 11.19 50.25
C ARG A 602 1.30 12.29 49.22
N LYS A 603 1.43 13.54 49.67
CA LYS A 603 1.86 14.65 48.81
C LYS A 603 3.27 14.32 48.31
N LYS A 604 3.40 14.02 47.01
CA LYS A 604 4.71 14.05 46.35
C LYS A 604 5.29 15.44 46.62
N LYS A 605 6.47 15.51 47.24
CA LYS A 605 7.22 16.77 47.33
C LYS A 605 7.34 17.35 45.91
N PRO A 606 7.15 18.66 45.72
CA PRO A 606 7.41 19.28 44.43
C PRO A 606 8.86 19.01 44.01
N PRO A 607 9.15 18.88 42.71
CA PRO A 607 10.52 18.76 42.23
C PRO A 607 11.38 19.94 42.71
N ALA A 608 12.67 19.72 42.92
CA ALA A 608 13.60 20.82 43.19
C ALA A 608 13.89 21.58 41.89
N ASN A 609 14.31 22.86 42.00
CA ASN A 609 14.81 23.61 40.84
C ASN A 609 15.98 22.84 40.18
N GLY A 610 15.99 22.84 38.85
CA GLY A 610 16.95 22.10 38.03
C GLY A 610 16.63 20.61 37.89
N ALA A 611 15.52 20.11 38.46
CA ALA A 611 15.09 18.73 38.22
C ALA A 611 14.70 18.54 36.76
N VAL A 612 15.10 17.41 36.17
CA VAL A 612 14.81 17.06 34.78
C VAL A 612 13.85 15.87 34.70
N ARG A 613 13.06 15.82 33.64
CA ARG A 613 12.28 14.64 33.25
C ARG A 613 12.31 14.46 31.74
N LEU A 614 12.12 13.22 31.31
CA LEU A 614 11.98 12.90 29.89
C LEU A 614 10.52 12.65 29.59
N MET A 615 10.03 13.29 28.53
CA MET A 615 8.66 13.11 28.06
C MET A 615 8.68 12.57 26.63
N ARG A 616 7.76 11.65 26.33
CA ARG A 616 7.53 11.08 25.01
C ARG A 616 6.02 10.93 24.83
N GLN A 617 5.44 11.59 23.82
CA GLN A 617 3.99 11.57 23.56
C GLN A 617 3.14 11.85 24.82
N GLY A 618 3.55 12.83 25.64
CA GLY A 618 2.84 13.21 26.86
C GLY A 618 2.97 12.23 28.05
N ARG A 619 3.76 11.16 27.93
CA ARG A 619 4.08 10.22 29.02
C ARG A 619 5.55 10.30 29.41
N ARG A 620 5.88 9.91 30.65
CA ARG A 620 7.26 9.90 31.16
C ARG A 620 8.09 8.83 30.43
N GLY A 621 9.11 9.25 29.69
CA GLY A 621 10.06 8.39 28.99
C GLY A 621 11.01 7.68 29.95
N ARG A 622 11.31 6.40 29.69
CA ARG A 622 12.31 5.62 30.44
C ARG A 622 13.65 5.69 29.72
N GLY A 623 14.46 6.69 30.07
CA GLY A 623 15.82 6.86 29.53
C GLY A 623 15.90 7.55 28.16
N ARG A 624 14.79 7.77 27.47
CA ARG A 624 14.75 8.57 26.23
C ARG A 624 13.52 9.46 26.18
N GLY A 625 13.68 10.67 25.66
CA GLY A 625 12.57 11.63 25.53
C GLY A 625 13.03 13.07 25.42
N ARG A 626 12.07 13.96 25.17
CA ARG A 626 12.24 15.41 25.20
C ARG A 626 12.64 15.80 26.62
N VAL A 627 13.65 16.65 26.74
CA VAL A 627 14.10 17.16 28.02
C VAL A 627 13.17 18.26 28.48
N GLU A 628 12.60 18.06 29.66
CA GLU A 628 11.91 19.12 30.39
C GLU A 628 12.63 19.37 31.70
N VAL A 629 12.78 20.64 32.04
CA VAL A 629 13.46 21.14 33.25
C VAL A 629 12.47 21.87 34.14
N PHE A 630 12.62 21.72 35.46
CA PHE A 630 11.80 22.38 36.45
C PHE A 630 12.51 23.61 37.00
N ILE A 631 11.96 24.80 36.81
CA ILE A 631 12.51 26.08 37.29
C ILE A 631 11.38 26.91 37.88
N ASP A 632 11.59 27.44 39.08
CA ASP A 632 10.73 28.39 39.78
C ASP A 632 9.24 27.99 39.86
N GLY A 633 8.99 26.69 39.98
CA GLY A 633 7.65 26.14 40.20
C GLY A 633 6.96 25.61 38.93
N GLU A 634 7.56 25.77 37.76
CA GLU A 634 7.01 25.30 36.48
C GLU A 634 7.94 24.33 35.73
N TRP A 635 7.34 23.46 34.93
CA TRP A 635 8.07 22.63 33.96
C TRP A 635 8.09 23.35 32.62
N GLY A 636 9.23 23.30 31.94
CA GLY A 636 9.35 23.78 30.57
C GLY A 636 10.40 23.03 29.78
N THR A 637 10.44 23.30 28.48
CA THR A 637 11.34 22.64 27.55
C THR A 637 12.68 23.36 27.45
N VAL A 638 13.63 22.72 26.79
CA VAL A 638 14.99 23.23 26.55
C VAL A 638 15.16 23.33 25.04
N CYS A 639 15.66 24.47 24.52
CA CYS A 639 15.97 24.61 23.11
C CYS A 639 17.25 23.82 22.74
N ASP A 640 17.34 23.37 21.49
CA ASP A 640 18.45 22.60 20.96
C ASP A 640 19.64 23.43 20.46
N ASP A 641 19.55 24.76 20.54
CA ASP A 641 20.66 25.69 20.33
C ASP A 641 21.72 25.53 21.43
N GLY A 642 22.97 25.35 21.00
CA GLY A 642 24.08 24.93 21.88
C GLY A 642 23.99 23.47 22.39
N TRP A 643 22.87 22.77 22.17
CA TRP A 643 22.64 21.41 22.70
C TRP A 643 23.61 20.39 22.12
N SER A 644 24.22 19.60 23.00
CA SER A 644 25.36 18.75 22.69
C SER A 644 25.39 17.48 23.54
N LEU A 645 26.23 16.52 23.16
CA LEU A 645 26.41 15.26 23.89
C LEU A 645 26.78 15.47 25.38
N PRO A 646 27.67 16.43 25.74
CA PRO A 646 27.93 16.77 27.15
C PRO A 646 26.69 17.25 27.91
N ALA A 647 25.82 18.08 27.30
CA ALA A 647 24.58 18.52 27.93
C ALA A 647 23.62 17.34 28.17
N ALA A 648 23.52 16.43 27.19
CA ALA A 648 22.76 15.19 27.35
C ALA A 648 23.33 14.28 28.45
N ALA A 649 24.65 14.23 28.61
CA ALA A 649 25.30 13.48 29.70
C ALA A 649 24.91 13.99 31.08
N VAL A 650 24.79 15.32 31.26
CA VAL A 650 24.28 15.93 32.50
C VAL A 650 22.85 15.44 32.77
N VAL A 651 21.96 15.48 31.79
CA VAL A 651 20.56 15.02 31.93
C VAL A 651 20.50 13.53 32.27
N CYS A 652 21.24 12.68 31.56
CA CYS A 652 21.27 11.25 31.82
C CYS A 652 21.75 10.94 33.23
N ARG A 653 22.82 11.61 33.70
CA ARG A 653 23.33 11.46 35.07
C ARG A 653 22.33 11.94 36.11
N GLN A 654 21.65 13.08 35.89
CA GLN A 654 20.60 13.58 36.79
C GLN A 654 19.44 12.59 36.95
N LEU A 655 19.17 11.80 35.91
CA LEU A 655 18.13 10.77 35.89
C LEU A 655 18.61 9.39 36.40
N GLY A 656 19.89 9.29 36.77
CA GLY A 656 20.50 8.06 37.30
C GLY A 656 20.93 7.06 36.23
N PHE A 657 21.18 7.51 35.00
CA PHE A 657 21.77 6.70 33.94
C PHE A 657 23.28 6.89 33.90
N PRO A 658 24.08 5.80 33.83
CA PRO A 658 25.53 5.87 33.77
C PRO A 658 26.07 6.33 32.41
N TYR A 659 25.32 6.13 31.32
CA TYR A 659 25.79 6.44 29.95
C TYR A 659 24.78 7.30 29.19
N VAL A 660 25.29 8.22 28.36
CA VAL A 660 24.53 8.94 27.34
C VAL A 660 24.74 8.23 26.00
N VAL A 661 23.66 8.05 25.25
CA VAL A 661 23.68 7.48 23.91
C VAL A 661 23.67 8.62 22.89
N ARG A 662 22.69 9.53 23.01
CA ARG A 662 22.48 10.63 22.05
C ARG A 662 21.99 11.91 22.71
N ALA A 663 22.42 13.02 22.14
CA ALA A 663 21.76 14.31 22.26
C ALA A 663 20.92 14.52 20.99
N THR A 664 19.60 14.65 21.14
CA THR A 664 18.69 14.80 20.01
C THR A 664 18.23 16.25 19.89
N LYS A 665 17.95 16.65 18.65
CA LYS A 665 17.58 18.01 18.26
C LYS A 665 16.25 17.99 17.52
N LYS A 666 15.72 19.16 17.15
CA LYS A 666 14.55 19.34 16.30
C LYS A 666 13.30 18.59 16.79
N ALA A 667 13.05 18.66 18.11
CA ALA A 667 11.89 18.03 18.74
C ALA A 667 11.72 16.53 18.43
N GLU A 668 12.82 15.76 18.30
CA GLU A 668 12.83 14.32 17.94
C GLU A 668 11.86 13.46 18.78
N PHE A 669 11.63 13.82 20.05
CA PHE A 669 10.70 13.11 20.95
C PHE A 669 9.32 13.78 21.09
N GLY A 670 9.00 14.67 20.16
CA GLY A 670 7.81 15.50 20.09
C GLY A 670 8.02 16.89 20.67
N ALA A 671 7.30 17.87 20.14
CA ALA A 671 7.26 19.25 20.62
C ALA A 671 6.48 19.37 21.95
N GLY A 672 6.91 20.28 22.82
CA GLY A 672 6.28 20.60 24.10
C GLY A 672 5.36 21.81 24.03
N THR A 673 4.53 21.92 22.99
CA THR A 673 3.70 23.09 22.65
C THR A 673 2.76 23.59 23.77
N SER A 674 2.50 22.77 24.79
CA SER A 674 1.71 23.14 25.96
C SER A 674 2.53 23.70 27.14
N LEU A 675 3.85 23.82 26.98
CA LEU A 675 4.81 24.29 27.99
C LEU A 675 5.55 25.51 27.45
N ARG A 676 6.26 26.23 28.33
CA ARG A 676 7.18 27.29 27.91
C ARG A 676 8.55 26.70 27.62
N ILE A 677 9.29 27.29 26.68
CA ILE A 677 10.73 27.05 26.55
C ILE A 677 11.42 27.85 27.66
N LEU A 678 12.17 27.17 28.54
CA LEU A 678 12.76 27.77 29.73
C LEU A 678 14.27 27.96 29.65
N LEU A 679 14.96 27.13 28.86
CA LEU A 679 16.40 27.24 28.67
C LEU A 679 16.73 27.28 27.17
N ASP A 680 17.71 28.09 26.83
CA ASP A 680 18.25 28.28 25.48
C ASP A 680 19.78 28.48 25.56
N ASP A 681 20.49 28.28 24.45
CA ASP A 681 21.95 28.35 24.34
C ASP A 681 22.68 27.45 25.36
N VAL A 682 22.13 26.27 25.66
CA VAL A 682 22.63 25.42 26.75
C VAL A 682 23.93 24.72 26.35
N GLN A 683 25.03 25.15 26.96
CA GLN A 683 26.38 24.63 26.73
C GLN A 683 26.97 24.10 28.03
N CYS A 684 27.17 22.78 28.09
CA CYS A 684 27.72 22.07 29.24
C CYS A 684 29.11 21.50 28.93
N SER A 685 29.97 21.41 29.94
CA SER A 685 31.21 20.64 29.93
C SER A 685 30.99 19.14 30.14
N GLY A 686 29.81 18.75 30.64
CA GLY A 686 29.42 17.37 30.92
C GLY A 686 29.59 16.97 32.39
N GLN A 687 30.16 17.83 33.23
CA GLN A 687 30.43 17.56 34.67
C GLN A 687 29.47 18.28 35.62
N GLU A 688 28.59 19.12 35.10
CA GLU A 688 27.60 19.89 35.85
C GLU A 688 26.61 18.99 36.58
N ARG A 689 26.17 19.39 37.77
CA ARG A 689 25.19 18.58 38.53
C ARG A 689 23.78 18.73 37.99
N THR A 690 23.47 19.89 37.42
CA THR A 690 22.17 20.18 36.80
C THR A 690 22.35 21.03 35.56
N LEU A 691 21.38 21.03 34.65
CA LEU A 691 21.38 21.92 33.48
C LEU A 691 21.47 23.41 33.83
N LEU A 692 21.07 23.82 35.04
CA LEU A 692 21.16 25.21 35.50
C LEU A 692 22.58 25.66 35.87
N GLU A 693 23.53 24.73 35.94
CA GLU A 693 24.94 25.05 36.17
C GLU A 693 25.73 25.16 34.85
N CYS A 694 25.10 24.81 33.72
CA CYS A 694 25.69 24.99 32.39
C CYS A 694 25.62 26.48 31.98
N SER A 695 26.45 26.88 31.01
CA SER A 695 26.26 28.18 30.37
C SER A 695 24.95 28.13 29.58
N HIS A 696 24.06 29.11 29.77
CA HIS A 696 22.78 29.21 29.08
C HIS A 696 22.31 30.67 29.07
N ALA A 697 21.38 31.02 28.19
CA ALA A 697 20.70 32.32 28.20
C ALA A 697 19.87 32.51 29.49
N ASP A 698 19.47 33.75 29.80
CA ASP A 698 18.58 34.01 30.94
C ASP A 698 17.29 33.18 30.83
N VAL A 699 16.85 32.57 31.93
CA VAL A 699 15.68 31.67 31.95
C VAL A 699 14.46 32.32 31.28
N GLY A 700 13.88 31.62 30.29
CA GLY A 700 12.73 32.07 29.52
C GLY A 700 13.05 33.10 28.42
N THR A 701 14.32 33.45 28.22
CA THR A 701 14.80 34.22 27.06
C THR A 701 15.25 33.23 25.99
N HIS A 702 14.54 33.21 24.86
CA HIS A 702 14.87 32.34 23.74
C HIS A 702 14.37 32.95 22.41
N ASN A 703 14.95 32.54 21.30
CA ASN A 703 14.41 32.81 19.95
C ASN A 703 13.81 31.56 19.28
N CYS A 704 13.86 30.42 19.97
CA CYS A 704 13.40 29.12 19.45
C CYS A 704 11.88 28.96 19.41
N SER A 705 11.44 28.06 18.54
CA SER A 705 10.12 27.44 18.51
C SER A 705 10.13 26.06 19.17
N HIS A 706 8.96 25.46 19.45
CA HIS A 706 8.92 24.09 19.99
C HIS A 706 9.33 23.00 18.99
N GLU A 707 9.55 23.35 17.72
CA GLU A 707 10.18 22.45 16.75
C GLU A 707 11.68 22.25 17.08
N GLU A 708 12.25 23.09 17.94
CA GLU A 708 13.66 23.07 18.36
C GLU A 708 13.83 22.51 19.78
N ASP A 709 12.81 21.83 20.33
CA ASP A 709 12.92 21.23 21.65
C ASP A 709 13.99 20.12 21.69
N ALA A 710 14.93 20.22 22.62
CA ALA A 710 16.00 19.29 22.85
C ALA A 710 15.55 17.97 23.49
N GLY A 711 16.25 16.89 23.17
CA GLY A 711 16.00 15.58 23.74
C GLY A 711 17.28 14.80 24.04
N VAL A 712 17.12 13.66 24.70
CA VAL A 712 18.23 12.74 25.01
C VAL A 712 17.82 11.28 24.90
N GLU A 713 18.82 10.43 24.70
CA GLU A 713 18.76 9.00 24.94
C GLU A 713 19.89 8.58 25.89
N CYS A 714 19.53 7.81 26.92
CA CYS A 714 20.38 7.40 28.03
C CYS A 714 20.35 5.87 28.14
N SER A 715 21.48 5.27 28.49
CA SER A 715 21.64 3.82 28.62
C SER A 715 22.10 3.43 30.04
N ARG A 716 21.77 2.19 30.42
CA ARG A 716 22.33 1.52 31.60
C ARG A 716 23.46 0.54 31.27
N GLY A 717 23.61 0.14 30.01
CA GLY A 717 24.72 -0.67 29.53
C GLY A 717 25.81 0.20 28.89
N GLU A 718 27.06 -0.24 28.97
CA GLU A 718 28.18 0.43 28.29
C GLU A 718 27.87 0.60 26.81
N VAL A 719 28.00 1.84 26.33
CA VAL A 719 27.95 2.15 24.90
C VAL A 719 29.34 1.83 24.36
N THR A 720 29.51 0.65 23.76
CA THR A 720 30.72 0.33 23.01
C THR A 720 30.59 0.98 21.64
N ASP A 721 31.41 2.01 21.35
CA ASP A 721 31.55 2.56 20.02
C ASP A 721 32.00 1.43 19.05
N TRP A 722 31.18 1.15 18.04
CA TRP A 722 31.50 0.31 16.88
C TRP A 722 31.24 1.09 15.59
#